data_AF-V5BQT5-F1
#
_entry.id   AF-V5BQT5-F1
#
_cell.length_a   1.000
_cell.length_b   1.000
_cell.length_c   1.000
_cell.angle_alpha   90.00
_cell.angle_beta   90.00
_cell.angle_gamma   90.00
#
_symmetry.space_group_name_H-M   'P 1'
#
loop_
_entity.id
_entity.type
_entity.pdbx_description
1 polymer ?
#
loop_
_entity_poly.entity_id
_entity_poly.type
_entity_poly.pdbx_seq_one_letter_code
_entity_poly.pdbx_strand_id
1 'polypeptide(L)'
;MLFRDYRVHHAAPDGIVVQLPGNGGFGRLTVETLGGDLLAEKLLKRLASREQVRAVARRTRDAQQYRILSIQLRELWSDVATYPPPVATLLPNLFRKNVLIGLGTTTMARVVKASPERGAVLSIAGGLTALAALEHVDAHAGAVEVRLLNYDVQTGVANVTARTEVVERTPSDVIAMQTIFSGLQAGDVVPATVLLSLTDDHCAIVEVPCGASSLIGYYVYNWHGTAASGEPPVVGASMQLVIEFVPHGSLLQEVLPFLVLSSNRTVFTLPHWRRAPLPPGMKGLLGLFPWRDRKRQHSLGGKQQQRHPETESDENDSIGDNDGATDKNGGREQKLRKRKIEEAIDAYERSMETAVPSSPDEFRRLLMAAPNNSYLWVQWMAHHVALQQQEEARLVAEKALSTIGVRETQERLNVWVAYMNLENIHGTVESLSAVFKRALQRAPDQLVVYERLADIFSATRKPNQLLALCRNMVSKFRNEQRTWERLGKVLIDQKKRDQLRRMVKDMGGALRRDAYSLTVVRLAVHEYKSGSVENGRALFEGLVVRMPKKSDVWSAYLDQEMALLVRRDESAAVPFVRALLERAVATNFSAKVMQQFLTRFMSFERAYGSPADVEKVKTRARSYVEAKIHASVGDGADGSVTAVHVSAKNNNGNKVKKNNSGVTDETDE
;
A
#
# COMPACT_ATOMS: atom_id res chain seq x y z
N MET A 1 3.88 -11.74 0.25
CA MET A 1 4.18 -13.18 0.41
C MET A 1 4.84 -13.34 1.76
N LEU A 2 4.59 -14.42 2.50
CA LEU A 2 5.16 -14.59 3.84
C LEU A 2 6.36 -15.55 3.76
N PHE A 3 7.49 -15.15 4.34
CA PHE A 3 8.60 -16.04 4.61
C PHE A 3 8.14 -17.06 5.64
N ARG A 4 8.26 -18.36 5.34
CA ARG A 4 7.75 -19.43 6.20
C ARG A 4 8.72 -20.59 6.21
N ASP A 5 8.74 -21.30 7.33
CA ASP A 5 9.47 -22.55 7.48
C ASP A 5 8.66 -23.69 6.85
N TYR A 6 9.32 -24.45 5.99
CA TYR A 6 8.77 -25.65 5.36
C TYR A 6 9.62 -26.86 5.70
N ARG A 7 8.98 -28.01 5.93
CA ARG A 7 9.67 -29.27 6.17
C ARG A 7 10.19 -29.84 4.85
N VAL A 8 11.48 -30.18 4.82
CA VAL A 8 12.09 -30.85 3.67
C VAL A 8 11.53 -32.26 3.56
N HIS A 9 11.00 -32.60 2.39
CA HIS A 9 10.43 -33.91 2.08
C HIS A 9 11.42 -34.76 1.28
N HIS A 10 12.08 -34.14 0.30
CA HIS A 10 13.10 -34.79 -0.52
C HIS A 10 14.15 -33.77 -0.94
N ALA A 11 15.43 -34.16 -0.95
CA ALA A 11 16.52 -33.31 -1.41
C ALA A 11 17.36 -34.08 -2.43
N ALA A 12 17.52 -33.49 -3.61
CA ALA A 12 18.31 -34.01 -4.71
C ALA A 12 19.28 -32.92 -5.21
N PRO A 13 20.32 -33.28 -5.98
CA PRO A 13 21.29 -32.31 -6.51
C PRO A 13 20.64 -31.22 -7.37
N ASP A 14 19.52 -31.54 -8.03
CA ASP A 14 18.74 -30.67 -8.92
C ASP A 14 17.59 -29.92 -8.22
N GLY A 15 17.39 -30.14 -6.92
CA GLY A 15 16.40 -29.37 -6.14
C GLY A 15 15.96 -29.99 -4.83
N ILE A 16 15.38 -29.14 -3.98
CA ILE A 16 14.78 -29.53 -2.71
C ILE A 16 13.27 -29.42 -2.82
N VAL A 17 12.57 -30.53 -2.57
CA VAL A 17 11.12 -30.58 -2.47
C VAL A 17 10.72 -30.50 -1.00
N VAL A 18 9.82 -29.57 -0.70
CA VAL A 18 9.29 -29.35 0.65
C VAL A 18 7.78 -29.53 0.67
N GLN A 19 7.24 -29.89 1.82
CA GLN A 19 5.79 -30.03 2.00
C GLN A 19 5.17 -28.68 2.37
N LEU A 20 4.13 -28.26 1.66
CA LEU A 20 3.38 -27.05 2.00
C LEU A 20 2.32 -27.36 3.06
N PRO A 21 2.01 -26.42 3.98
CA PRO A 21 1.01 -26.64 5.01
C PRO A 21 -0.41 -26.81 4.44
N GLY A 22 -1.18 -27.76 5.00
CA GLY A 22 -2.54 -28.14 4.57
C GLY A 22 -2.57 -29.01 3.30
N ASN A 23 -3.72 -29.06 2.59
CA ASN A 23 -3.85 -29.71 1.27
C ASN A 23 -3.15 -28.90 0.14
N GLY A 24 -2.07 -28.17 0.47
CA GLY A 24 -1.38 -27.22 -0.41
C GLY A 24 -0.44 -27.86 -1.42
N GLY A 25 -0.17 -29.16 -1.30
CA GLY A 25 0.76 -29.91 -2.16
C GLY A 25 2.23 -29.71 -1.77
N PHE A 26 3.12 -29.82 -2.76
CA PHE A 26 4.57 -29.75 -2.58
C PHE A 26 5.14 -28.49 -3.24
N GLY A 27 6.19 -27.94 -2.65
CA GLY A 27 6.98 -26.84 -3.20
C GLY A 27 8.38 -27.30 -3.59
N ARG A 28 9.02 -26.62 -4.55
CA ARG A 28 10.37 -26.95 -5.03
C ARG A 28 11.28 -25.72 -5.00
N LEU A 29 12.49 -25.90 -4.47
CA LEU A 29 13.63 -24.99 -4.55
C LEU A 29 14.65 -25.57 -5.54
N THR A 30 15.08 -24.77 -6.51
CA THR A 30 16.16 -25.09 -7.46
C THR A 30 17.21 -23.99 -7.47
N VAL A 31 18.38 -24.26 -8.07
CA VAL A 31 19.45 -23.25 -8.22
C VAL A 31 18.92 -21.98 -8.91
N GLU A 32 18.13 -22.14 -9.97
CA GLU A 32 17.51 -21.01 -10.70
C GLU A 32 16.63 -20.14 -9.79
N THR A 33 15.84 -20.77 -8.92
CA THR A 33 14.91 -20.06 -8.03
C THR A 33 15.62 -19.32 -6.89
N LEU A 34 16.88 -19.69 -6.62
CA LEU A 34 17.75 -19.12 -5.60
C LEU A 34 18.68 -18.02 -6.15
N GLY A 35 18.69 -17.80 -7.47
CA GLY A 35 19.48 -16.75 -8.13
C GLY A 35 20.24 -17.21 -9.37
N GLY A 36 20.40 -18.52 -9.59
CA GLY A 36 21.08 -19.05 -10.77
C GLY A 36 22.60 -18.83 -10.80
N ASP A 37 23.21 -18.49 -9.66
CA ASP A 37 24.64 -18.19 -9.51
C ASP A 37 25.34 -19.22 -8.60
N LEU A 38 26.68 -19.12 -8.49
CA LEU A 38 27.47 -20.02 -7.64
C LEU A 38 27.00 -20.01 -6.17
N LEU A 39 26.55 -18.85 -5.67
CA LEU A 39 25.97 -18.74 -4.33
C LEU A 39 24.69 -19.57 -4.20
N ALA A 40 23.81 -19.57 -5.21
CA ALA A 40 22.61 -20.39 -5.24
C ALA A 40 22.93 -21.90 -5.20
N GLU A 41 24.00 -22.36 -5.86
CA GLU A 41 24.44 -23.76 -5.79
C GLU A 41 24.90 -24.15 -4.39
N LYS A 42 25.74 -23.31 -3.75
CA LYS A 42 26.20 -23.53 -2.37
C LYS A 42 25.02 -23.53 -1.39
N LEU A 43 24.09 -22.61 -1.59
CA LEU A 43 22.89 -22.47 -0.77
C LEU A 43 21.99 -23.70 -0.90
N LEU A 44 21.74 -24.18 -2.12
CA LEU A 44 20.96 -25.41 -2.36
C LEU A 44 21.62 -26.61 -1.66
N LYS A 45 22.94 -26.78 -1.82
CA LYS A 45 23.68 -27.86 -1.16
C LYS A 45 23.56 -27.81 0.37
N ARG A 46 23.59 -26.62 0.95
CA ARG A 46 23.47 -26.43 2.41
C ARG A 46 22.06 -26.64 2.93
N LEU A 47 21.05 -26.18 2.18
CA LEU A 47 19.65 -26.37 2.55
C LEU A 47 19.22 -27.83 2.42
N ALA A 48 19.85 -28.61 1.52
CA ALA A 48 19.58 -30.03 1.34
C ALA A 48 19.89 -30.85 2.60
N SER A 49 20.82 -30.39 3.45
CA SER A 49 21.15 -31.05 4.71
C SER A 49 20.31 -30.57 5.91
N ARG A 50 19.35 -29.65 5.71
CA ARG A 50 18.48 -29.13 6.79
C ARG A 50 17.14 -29.86 6.79
N GLU A 51 16.58 -30.08 7.97
CA GLU A 51 15.22 -30.64 8.11
C GLU A 51 14.12 -29.65 7.74
N GLN A 52 14.39 -28.36 7.95
CA GLN A 52 13.48 -27.26 7.65
C GLN A 52 14.19 -26.18 6.84
N VAL A 53 13.46 -25.60 5.90
CA VAL A 53 13.94 -24.53 5.03
C VAL A 53 12.95 -23.38 5.06
N ARG A 54 13.48 -22.18 5.33
CA ARG A 54 12.70 -20.95 5.27
C ARG A 54 12.69 -20.40 3.86
N ALA A 55 11.51 -20.25 3.27
CA ALA A 55 11.37 -19.79 1.90
C ALA A 55 10.07 -19.01 1.66
N VAL A 56 9.99 -18.37 0.49
CA VAL A 56 8.80 -17.71 -0.03
C VAL A 56 8.15 -18.55 -1.11
N ALA A 57 6.87 -18.83 -0.97
CA ALA A 57 6.13 -19.56 -1.99
C ALA A 57 5.62 -18.64 -3.11
N ARG A 58 6.24 -18.73 -4.29
CA ARG A 58 5.80 -18.04 -5.50
C ARG A 58 4.42 -18.53 -5.92
N ARG A 59 3.73 -17.75 -6.76
CA ARG A 59 2.42 -18.14 -7.31
C ARG A 59 2.54 -19.13 -8.46
N THR A 60 3.72 -19.17 -9.09
CA THR A 60 4.05 -20.04 -10.21
C THR A 60 4.37 -21.47 -9.76
N ARG A 61 4.13 -22.42 -10.67
CA ARG A 61 4.49 -23.82 -10.52
C ARG A 61 5.51 -24.20 -11.59
N ASP A 62 6.31 -25.23 -11.33
CA ASP A 62 7.20 -25.81 -12.32
C ASP A 62 6.45 -26.79 -13.25
N ALA A 63 7.18 -27.38 -14.20
CA ALA A 63 6.62 -28.35 -15.16
C ALA A 63 6.02 -29.59 -14.49
N GLN A 64 6.49 -29.95 -13.30
CA GLN A 64 6.01 -31.08 -12.50
C GLN A 64 4.87 -30.69 -11.54
N GLN A 65 4.31 -29.48 -11.70
CA GLN A 65 3.24 -28.91 -10.88
C GLN A 65 3.62 -28.63 -9.42
N TYR A 66 4.90 -28.65 -9.06
CA TYR A 66 5.38 -28.20 -7.76
C TYR A 66 5.34 -26.68 -7.68
N ARG A 67 4.95 -26.14 -6.52
CA ARG A 67 4.96 -24.70 -6.31
C ARG A 67 6.39 -24.19 -6.17
N ILE A 68 6.76 -23.18 -6.96
CA ILE A 68 8.12 -22.66 -6.91
C ILE A 68 8.32 -21.91 -5.60
N LEU A 69 9.42 -22.19 -4.91
CA LEU A 69 9.86 -21.49 -3.72
C LEU A 69 11.09 -20.64 -4.04
N SER A 70 11.32 -19.55 -3.30
CA SER A 70 12.48 -18.69 -3.47
C SER A 70 12.96 -18.09 -2.15
N ILE A 71 14.24 -17.72 -2.09
CA ILE A 71 14.92 -17.05 -0.97
C ILE A 71 15.57 -15.76 -1.50
N GLN A 72 14.86 -15.03 -2.36
CA GLN A 72 15.32 -13.75 -2.88
C GLN A 72 14.80 -12.61 -1.99
N LEU A 73 15.71 -11.76 -1.51
CA LEU A 73 15.35 -10.63 -0.65
C LEU A 73 14.33 -9.70 -1.32
N ARG A 74 14.46 -9.47 -2.64
CA ARG A 74 13.55 -8.59 -3.41
C ARG A 74 12.08 -9.04 -3.40
N GLU A 75 11.82 -10.32 -3.18
CA GLU A 75 10.45 -10.86 -3.06
C GLU A 75 9.84 -10.63 -1.67
N LEU A 76 10.71 -10.55 -0.65
CA LEU A 76 10.35 -10.26 0.73
C LEU A 76 10.22 -8.75 0.96
N TRP A 77 11.16 -8.00 0.39
CA TRP A 77 11.31 -6.57 0.57
C TRP A 77 11.61 -5.90 -0.78
N SER A 78 10.55 -5.42 -1.42
CA SER A 78 10.61 -4.77 -2.73
C SER A 78 11.40 -3.45 -2.72
N ASP A 79 11.50 -2.83 -1.55
CA ASP A 79 12.06 -1.49 -1.42
C ASP A 79 13.59 -1.49 -1.45
N VAL A 80 14.24 -2.66 -1.45
CA VAL A 80 15.69 -2.80 -1.72
C VAL A 80 16.08 -2.09 -3.01
N ALA A 81 15.20 -2.10 -4.02
CA ALA A 81 15.44 -1.42 -5.30
C ALA A 81 15.42 0.11 -5.22
N THR A 82 14.95 0.68 -4.10
CA THR A 82 14.92 2.14 -3.88
C THR A 82 16.20 2.68 -3.26
N TYR A 83 17.08 1.80 -2.75
CA TYR A 83 18.39 2.18 -2.23
C TYR A 83 19.37 2.51 -3.36
N PRO A 84 20.45 3.27 -3.06
CA PRO A 84 21.53 3.49 -4.02
C PRO A 84 22.06 2.16 -4.60
N PRO A 85 22.53 2.15 -5.87
CA PRO A 85 22.96 0.92 -6.54
C PRO A 85 23.94 0.04 -5.73
N PRO A 86 24.93 0.60 -5.00
CA PRO A 86 25.83 -0.22 -4.16
C PRO A 86 25.08 -1.01 -3.06
N VAL A 87 24.12 -0.38 -2.40
CA VAL A 87 23.33 -1.01 -1.32
C VAL A 87 22.29 -1.97 -1.90
N ALA A 88 21.62 -1.59 -3.00
CA ALA A 88 20.58 -2.39 -3.65
C ALA A 88 21.12 -3.69 -4.29
N THR A 89 22.41 -3.75 -4.58
CA THR A 89 23.12 -4.93 -5.10
C THR A 89 23.70 -5.78 -3.99
N LEU A 90 24.24 -5.16 -2.94
CA LEU A 90 24.85 -5.84 -1.79
C LEU A 90 23.82 -6.59 -0.91
N LEU A 91 22.70 -5.94 -0.57
CA LEU A 91 21.73 -6.50 0.38
C LEU A 91 21.16 -7.88 -0.02
N PRO A 92 20.77 -8.14 -1.30
CA PRO A 92 20.34 -9.48 -1.72
C PRO A 92 21.41 -10.57 -1.56
N ASN A 93 22.69 -10.24 -1.77
CA ASN A 93 23.79 -11.20 -1.59
C ASN A 93 24.02 -11.50 -0.11
N LEU A 94 24.11 -10.45 0.71
CA LEU A 94 24.29 -10.60 2.15
C LEU A 94 23.14 -11.35 2.80
N PHE A 95 21.90 -11.14 2.36
CA PHE A 95 20.76 -11.94 2.82
C PHE A 95 20.96 -13.43 2.53
N ARG A 96 21.32 -13.79 1.29
CA ARG A 96 21.53 -15.20 0.91
C ARG A 96 22.70 -15.82 1.69
N LYS A 97 23.79 -15.06 1.91
CA LYS A 97 24.91 -15.49 2.76
C LYS A 97 24.47 -15.67 4.22
N ASN A 98 23.64 -14.79 4.75
CA ASN A 98 23.09 -14.90 6.11
C ASN A 98 22.24 -16.17 6.27
N VAL A 99 21.42 -16.51 5.27
CA VAL A 99 20.65 -17.77 5.29
C VAL A 99 21.57 -19.00 5.33
N LEU A 100 22.77 -18.91 4.76
CA LEU A 100 23.75 -20.00 4.68
C LEU A 100 24.48 -20.24 6.01
N ILE A 101 25.10 -19.19 6.60
CA ILE A 101 25.95 -19.31 7.80
C ILE A 101 25.49 -18.53 9.03
N GLY A 102 24.53 -17.59 8.96
CA GLY A 102 24.19 -16.72 10.10
C GLY A 102 25.27 -15.67 10.34
N LEU A 103 25.25 -14.59 9.57
CA LEU A 103 26.21 -13.50 9.69
C LEU A 103 25.97 -12.73 10.99
N GLY A 104 27.04 -12.40 11.71
CA GLY A 104 26.97 -11.65 12.97
C GLY A 104 26.74 -12.49 14.22
N THR A 105 26.42 -13.78 14.10
CA THR A 105 26.20 -14.70 15.24
C THR A 105 27.50 -15.38 15.67
N THR A 106 27.54 -15.87 16.92
CA THR A 106 28.64 -16.72 17.40
C THR A 106 28.34 -18.20 17.17
N THR A 107 29.39 -19.00 16.99
CA THR A 107 29.30 -20.45 16.90
C THR A 107 30.58 -21.10 17.40
N MET A 108 30.48 -22.34 17.88
CA MET A 108 31.65 -23.13 18.25
C MET A 108 32.32 -23.68 16.99
N ALA A 109 33.62 -23.43 16.86
CA ALA A 109 34.44 -23.90 15.74
C ALA A 109 35.54 -24.83 16.25
N ARG A 110 35.75 -25.95 15.57
CA ARG A 110 36.84 -26.88 15.87
C ARG A 110 38.13 -26.39 15.23
N VAL A 111 39.23 -26.37 15.99
CA VAL A 111 40.54 -26.02 15.45
C VAL A 111 41.06 -27.16 14.59
N VAL A 112 41.35 -26.89 13.31
CA VAL A 112 41.94 -27.87 12.38
C VAL A 112 43.43 -27.64 12.26
N LYS A 113 43.84 -26.38 12.10
CA LYS A 113 45.24 -25.98 11.99
C LYS A 113 45.38 -24.54 12.45
N ALA A 114 46.32 -24.25 13.33
CA ALA A 114 46.66 -22.89 13.73
C ALA A 114 48.13 -22.60 13.41
N SER A 115 48.40 -21.42 12.86
CA SER A 115 49.76 -20.96 12.57
C SER A 115 49.88 -19.48 12.93
N PRO A 116 50.89 -19.06 13.70
CA PRO A 116 51.06 -17.66 14.11
C PRO A 116 51.23 -16.71 12.90
N GLU A 117 51.87 -17.17 11.81
CA GLU A 117 52.09 -16.35 10.61
C GLU A 117 50.92 -16.33 9.60
N ARG A 118 50.05 -17.35 9.62
CA ARG A 118 49.02 -17.57 8.58
C ARG A 118 47.58 -17.57 9.13
N GLY A 119 47.41 -17.37 10.44
CA GLY A 119 46.13 -17.44 11.13
C GLY A 119 45.68 -18.88 11.42
N ALA A 120 44.40 -19.04 11.77
CA ALA A 120 43.80 -20.32 12.12
C ALA A 120 42.76 -20.78 11.11
N VAL A 121 42.87 -22.04 10.69
CA VAL A 121 41.87 -22.78 9.92
C VAL A 121 41.03 -23.60 10.89
N LEU A 122 39.73 -23.32 10.86
CA LEU A 122 38.73 -23.88 11.74
C LEU A 122 37.66 -24.61 10.92
N SER A 123 36.91 -25.48 11.57
CA SER A 123 35.73 -26.14 11.00
C SER A 123 34.51 -25.76 11.82
N ILE A 124 33.49 -25.19 11.17
CA ILE A 124 32.19 -24.90 11.77
C ILE A 124 31.16 -25.98 11.41
N ALA A 125 29.97 -25.89 12.00
CA ALA A 125 28.89 -26.86 11.81
C ALA A 125 28.65 -27.21 10.33
N GLY A 126 28.43 -28.50 10.05
CA GLY A 126 28.22 -29.04 8.70
C GLY A 126 29.43 -28.95 7.77
N GLY A 127 30.65 -29.00 8.33
CA GLY A 127 31.90 -29.22 7.59
C GLY A 127 32.36 -28.03 6.75
N LEU A 128 31.92 -26.81 7.06
CA LEU A 128 32.40 -25.61 6.38
C LEU A 128 33.74 -25.19 6.97
N THR A 129 34.70 -24.92 6.08
CA THR A 129 35.99 -24.35 6.45
C THR A 129 35.79 -22.89 6.85
N ALA A 130 36.31 -22.53 8.01
CA ALA A 130 36.35 -21.17 8.51
C ALA A 130 37.79 -20.70 8.68
N LEU A 131 38.06 -19.44 8.40
CA LEU A 131 39.38 -18.83 8.49
C LEU A 131 39.35 -17.62 9.42
N ALA A 132 40.18 -17.67 10.46
CA ALA A 132 40.52 -16.52 11.30
C ALA A 132 41.90 -16.01 10.87
N ALA A 133 41.90 -15.15 9.84
CA ALA A 133 43.12 -14.67 9.21
C ALA A 133 43.89 -13.74 10.18
N LEU A 134 45.19 -14.00 10.35
CA LEU A 134 46.11 -13.20 11.18
C LEU A 134 45.73 -13.13 12.68
N GLU A 135 44.84 -14.01 13.16
CA GLU A 135 44.49 -14.12 14.58
C GLU A 135 45.18 -15.33 15.21
N HIS A 136 45.69 -15.14 16.43
CA HIS A 136 46.32 -16.21 17.17
C HIS A 136 45.28 -17.02 17.93
N VAL A 137 45.11 -18.28 17.52
CA VAL A 137 44.25 -19.25 18.18
C VAL A 137 45.14 -20.40 18.66
N ASP A 138 44.98 -20.82 19.92
CA ASP A 138 45.74 -21.95 20.44
C ASP A 138 45.39 -23.23 19.68
N ALA A 139 46.42 -23.91 19.16
CA ALA A 139 46.28 -25.16 18.44
C ALA A 139 45.67 -26.29 19.30
N HIS A 140 45.82 -26.21 20.63
CA HIS A 140 45.35 -27.23 21.58
C HIS A 140 43.96 -26.93 22.18
N ALA A 141 43.35 -25.79 21.86
CA ALA A 141 42.06 -25.41 22.42
C ALA A 141 40.91 -26.38 22.05
N GLY A 142 41.06 -27.16 20.96
CA GLY A 142 40.09 -28.14 20.49
C GLY A 142 38.85 -27.51 19.85
N ALA A 143 38.11 -26.71 20.61
CA ALA A 143 36.98 -25.91 20.16
C ALA A 143 37.10 -24.46 20.67
N VAL A 144 36.77 -23.50 19.82
CA VAL A 144 36.87 -22.07 20.10
C VAL A 144 35.58 -21.40 19.62
N GLU A 145 35.02 -20.50 20.43
CA GLU A 145 33.89 -19.69 20.03
C GLU A 145 34.34 -18.59 19.06
N VAL A 146 33.68 -18.49 17.92
CA VAL A 146 34.01 -17.52 16.88
C VAL A 146 32.79 -16.77 16.42
N ARG A 147 32.97 -15.51 16.04
CA ARG A 147 31.93 -14.68 15.41
C ARG A 147 32.04 -14.75 13.89
N LEU A 148 30.91 -15.00 13.23
CA LEU A 148 30.84 -15.17 11.78
C LEU A 148 30.76 -13.82 11.07
N LEU A 149 31.73 -13.53 10.19
CA LEU A 149 31.86 -12.22 9.54
C LEU A 149 31.35 -12.21 8.09
N ASN A 150 31.79 -13.15 7.25
CA ASN A 150 31.38 -13.26 5.84
C ASN A 150 31.54 -14.69 5.33
N TYR A 151 30.90 -15.00 4.20
CA TYR A 151 31.15 -16.20 3.41
C TYR A 151 31.69 -15.81 2.04
N ASP A 152 32.92 -16.23 1.72
CA ASP A 152 33.49 -16.10 0.38
C ASP A 152 32.94 -17.20 -0.51
N VAL A 153 32.17 -16.80 -1.52
CA VAL A 153 31.48 -17.73 -2.43
C VAL A 153 32.45 -18.44 -3.36
N GLN A 154 33.53 -17.76 -3.77
CA GLN A 154 34.49 -18.28 -4.74
C GLN A 154 35.35 -19.38 -4.12
N THR A 155 35.88 -19.13 -2.92
CA THR A 155 36.73 -20.10 -2.20
C THR A 155 35.92 -21.09 -1.37
N GLY A 156 34.66 -20.75 -1.04
CA GLY A 156 33.79 -21.56 -0.20
C GLY A 156 34.16 -21.53 1.28
N VAL A 157 34.87 -20.49 1.73
CA VAL A 157 35.41 -20.33 3.08
C VAL A 157 34.62 -19.27 3.85
N ALA A 158 34.33 -19.53 5.13
CA ALA A 158 33.74 -18.55 6.04
C ALA A 158 34.84 -17.73 6.73
N ASN A 159 34.78 -16.41 6.67
CA ASN A 159 35.67 -15.53 7.42
C ASN A 159 35.11 -15.33 8.83
N VAL A 160 35.93 -15.55 9.85
CA VAL A 160 35.53 -15.51 11.26
C VAL A 160 36.57 -14.75 12.10
N THR A 161 36.16 -14.30 13.28
CA THR A 161 37.07 -13.78 14.30
C THR A 161 36.91 -14.56 15.60
N ALA A 162 38.04 -14.89 16.23
CA ALA A 162 38.17 -15.54 17.52
C ALA A 162 38.64 -14.56 18.61
N ARG A 163 38.73 -13.25 18.31
CA ARG A 163 39.09 -12.23 19.31
C ARG A 163 38.04 -12.19 20.41
N THR A 164 38.43 -12.53 21.62
CA THR A 164 37.55 -12.61 22.80
C THR A 164 36.71 -11.35 22.97
N GLU A 165 37.34 -10.17 22.86
CA GLU A 165 36.66 -8.88 22.99
C GLU A 165 35.55 -8.65 21.96
N VAL A 166 35.68 -9.17 20.74
CA VAL A 166 34.69 -9.01 19.66
C VAL A 166 33.59 -10.05 19.76
N VAL A 167 33.93 -11.25 20.24
CA VAL A 167 33.00 -12.36 20.48
C VAL A 167 32.09 -12.04 21.66
N GLU A 168 32.64 -11.62 22.80
CA GLU A 168 31.88 -11.28 24.01
C GLU A 168 30.94 -10.08 23.81
N ARG A 169 31.30 -9.14 22.94
CA ARG A 169 30.44 -8.00 22.57
C ARG A 169 29.31 -8.38 21.62
N THR A 170 29.21 -9.63 21.17
CA THR A 170 28.09 -10.06 20.31
C THR A 170 26.77 -9.99 21.09
N PRO A 171 25.68 -9.44 20.51
CA PRO A 171 24.39 -9.41 21.18
C PRO A 171 23.93 -10.82 21.58
N SER A 172 23.51 -10.99 22.82
CA SER A 172 23.17 -12.29 23.42
C SER A 172 21.90 -12.92 22.82
N ASP A 173 20.92 -12.11 22.40
CA ASP A 173 19.70 -12.58 21.78
C ASP A 173 19.14 -11.61 20.71
N VAL A 174 18.10 -12.06 20.02
CA VAL A 174 17.41 -11.29 18.98
C VAL A 174 16.77 -10.02 19.59
N ILE A 175 16.32 -10.06 20.85
CA ILE A 175 15.65 -8.94 21.51
C ILE A 175 16.65 -7.80 21.79
N ALA A 176 17.83 -8.13 22.31
CA ALA A 176 18.93 -7.21 22.53
C ALA A 176 19.34 -6.57 21.19
N MET A 177 19.45 -7.36 20.13
CA MET A 177 19.75 -6.86 18.79
C MET A 177 18.68 -5.89 18.25
N GLN A 178 17.39 -6.24 18.39
CA GLN A 178 16.28 -5.36 17.97
C GLN A 178 16.23 -4.06 18.78
N THR A 179 16.59 -4.12 20.06
CA THR A 179 16.71 -2.95 20.93
C THR A 179 17.81 -2.00 20.45
N ILE A 180 18.98 -2.55 20.09
CA ILE A 180 20.08 -1.78 19.52
C ILE A 180 19.64 -1.12 18.19
N PHE A 181 19.02 -1.88 17.27
CA PHE A 181 18.55 -1.33 16.00
C PHE A 181 17.49 -0.23 16.15
N SER A 182 16.68 -0.27 17.22
CA SER A 182 15.67 0.76 17.49
C SER A 182 16.28 2.10 17.91
N GLY A 183 17.52 2.08 18.41
CA GLY A 183 18.28 3.27 18.80
C GLY A 183 19.15 3.87 17.69
N LEU A 184 19.26 3.21 16.53
CA LEU A 184 20.10 3.64 15.40
C LEU A 184 19.24 4.14 14.24
N GLN A 185 19.70 5.20 13.56
CA GLN A 185 19.05 5.75 12.38
C GLN A 185 20.01 5.79 11.19
N ALA A 186 19.47 5.60 9.98
CA ALA A 186 20.23 5.86 8.77
C ALA A 186 20.61 7.34 8.73
N GLY A 187 21.90 7.62 8.57
CA GLY A 187 22.51 8.94 8.64
C GLY A 187 23.34 9.20 9.89
N ASP A 188 23.23 8.36 10.92
CA ASP A 188 24.06 8.49 12.10
C ASP A 188 25.53 8.25 11.74
N VAL A 189 26.42 9.03 12.36
CA VAL A 189 27.86 8.83 12.26
C VAL A 189 28.29 7.98 13.44
N VAL A 190 28.86 6.81 13.16
CA VAL A 190 29.29 5.85 14.17
C VAL A 190 30.79 5.55 14.04
N PRO A 191 31.51 5.40 15.16
CA PRO A 191 32.86 4.85 15.12
C PRO A 191 32.76 3.38 14.69
N ALA A 192 33.65 2.96 13.79
CA ALA A 192 33.68 1.61 13.28
C ALA A 192 35.11 1.11 13.17
N THR A 193 35.38 -0.09 13.69
CA THR A 193 36.71 -0.72 13.65
C THR A 193 36.75 -1.78 12.57
N VAL A 194 37.71 -1.70 11.64
CA VAL A 194 37.82 -2.64 10.52
C VAL A 194 38.26 -4.03 11.01
N LEU A 195 37.39 -5.02 10.82
CA LEU A 195 37.67 -6.44 11.11
C LEU A 195 38.24 -7.17 9.90
N LEU A 196 37.73 -6.86 8.70
CA LEU A 196 38.18 -7.45 7.43
C LEU A 196 38.25 -6.37 6.36
N SER A 197 39.39 -6.26 5.68
CA SER A 197 39.65 -5.18 4.72
C SER A 197 38.95 -5.36 3.37
N LEU A 198 38.72 -6.60 2.94
CA LEU A 198 38.15 -6.91 1.62
C LEU A 198 37.32 -8.19 1.67
N THR A 199 36.21 -8.17 0.94
CA THR A 199 35.33 -9.30 0.68
C THR A 199 35.12 -9.47 -0.82
N ASP A 200 34.56 -10.62 -1.20
CA ASP A 200 34.12 -10.93 -2.57
C ASP A 200 33.03 -9.99 -3.10
N ASP A 201 32.27 -9.33 -2.20
CA ASP A 201 31.31 -8.27 -2.54
C ASP A 201 31.96 -6.86 -2.59
N HIS A 202 33.29 -6.76 -2.62
CA HIS A 202 34.05 -5.50 -2.63
C HIS A 202 33.75 -4.55 -1.45
N CYS A 203 33.47 -5.13 -0.28
CA CYS A 203 33.20 -4.41 0.97
C CYS A 203 34.23 -4.76 2.04
N ALA A 204 34.43 -3.85 2.99
CA ALA A 204 35.12 -4.14 4.24
C ALA A 204 34.09 -4.49 5.33
N ILE A 205 34.48 -5.30 6.30
CA ILE A 205 33.63 -5.65 7.45
C ILE A 205 34.15 -4.88 8.64
N VAL A 206 33.25 -4.20 9.34
CA VAL A 206 33.59 -3.38 10.48
C VAL A 206 32.73 -3.75 11.69
N GLU A 207 33.30 -3.52 12.86
CA GLU A 207 32.61 -3.62 14.14
C GLU A 207 32.12 -2.23 14.54
N VAL A 208 30.82 -2.11 14.81
CA VAL A 208 30.19 -0.88 15.31
C VAL A 208 29.84 -1.08 16.79
N PRO A 209 30.50 -0.39 17.74
CA PRO A 209 30.17 -0.47 19.15
C PRO A 209 28.83 0.25 19.43
N CYS A 210 27.96 -0.40 20.22
CA CYS A 210 26.63 0.07 20.60
C CYS A 210 26.43 -0.18 22.10
N GLY A 211 27.07 0.64 22.93
CA GLY A 211 27.08 0.44 24.39
C GLY A 211 27.97 -0.74 24.79
N ALA A 212 27.40 -1.71 25.52
CA ALA A 212 28.11 -2.91 25.96
C ALA A 212 28.22 -4.00 24.87
N SER A 213 27.50 -3.87 23.76
CA SER A 213 27.50 -4.81 22.64
C SER A 213 28.01 -4.16 21.35
N SER A 214 28.30 -4.95 20.33
CA SER A 214 28.71 -4.47 19.01
C SER A 214 27.95 -5.17 17.87
N LEU A 215 27.67 -4.44 16.80
CA LEU A 215 27.05 -4.97 15.58
C LEU A 215 28.09 -5.08 14.46
N ILE A 216 27.85 -6.00 13.52
CA ILE A 216 28.62 -6.05 12.29
C ILE A 216 28.04 -5.06 11.28
N GLY A 217 28.92 -4.27 10.67
CA GLY A 217 28.62 -3.40 9.54
C GLY A 217 29.38 -3.83 8.29
N TYR A 218 28.74 -3.71 7.14
CA TYR A 218 29.37 -3.82 5.83
C TYR A 218 29.68 -2.43 5.30
N TYR A 219 30.96 -2.09 5.29
CA TYR A 219 31.46 -0.81 4.80
C TYR A 219 31.78 -0.90 3.31
N VAL A 220 31.03 -0.15 2.50
CA VAL A 220 31.32 0.02 1.07
C VAL A 220 32.21 1.25 0.91
N TYR A 221 33.48 1.02 0.59
CA TYR A 221 34.47 2.08 0.42
C TYR A 221 34.59 2.59 -1.03
N ASN A 222 33.98 1.88 -1.99
CA ASN A 222 33.95 2.24 -3.41
C ASN A 222 32.53 2.66 -3.82
N TRP A 223 32.25 3.97 -3.79
CA TRP A 223 30.96 4.52 -4.18
C TRP A 223 31.01 5.18 -5.56
N HIS A 224 30.03 4.94 -6.43
CA HIS A 224 30.01 5.57 -7.74
C HIS A 224 29.79 7.10 -7.60
N GLY A 225 30.73 7.89 -8.12
CA GLY A 225 30.68 9.36 -8.09
C GLY A 225 31.67 10.05 -7.15
N THR A 226 32.43 9.31 -6.34
CA THR A 226 33.60 9.84 -5.62
C THR A 226 34.83 9.78 -6.51
N ALA A 227 35.59 10.87 -6.62
CA ALA A 227 36.71 11.03 -7.56
C ALA A 227 37.90 10.07 -7.35
N ALA A 228 37.87 9.21 -6.32
CA ALA A 228 38.86 8.18 -6.07
C ALA A 228 38.16 6.84 -5.81
N SER A 229 38.62 5.77 -6.48
CA SER A 229 38.45 4.40 -5.98
C SER A 229 39.18 4.33 -4.65
N GLY A 230 38.47 4.14 -3.54
CA GLY A 230 39.09 4.02 -2.23
C GLY A 230 39.94 2.76 -2.17
N GLU A 231 41.16 2.88 -1.64
CA GLU A 231 41.94 1.70 -1.25
C GLU A 231 41.22 0.93 -0.13
N PRO A 232 41.34 -0.41 -0.09
CA PRO A 232 40.72 -1.19 0.97
C PRO A 232 41.27 -0.74 2.33
N PRO A 233 40.39 -0.51 3.33
CA PRO A 233 40.81 0.02 4.61
C PRO A 233 41.68 -0.99 5.37
N VAL A 234 42.63 -0.48 6.15
CA VAL A 234 43.56 -1.32 6.92
C VAL A 234 42.82 -2.00 8.08
N VAL A 235 43.04 -3.30 8.28
CA VAL A 235 42.47 -4.05 9.40
C VAL A 235 42.95 -3.45 10.73
N GLY A 236 42.01 -3.24 11.66
CA GLY A 236 42.26 -2.59 12.95
C GLY A 236 42.16 -1.07 12.94
N ALA A 237 42.02 -0.42 11.79
CA ALA A 237 41.79 1.03 11.73
C ALA A 237 40.39 1.37 12.29
N SER A 238 40.32 2.43 13.10
CA SER A 238 39.07 3.01 13.59
C SER A 238 38.70 4.20 12.71
N MET A 239 37.49 4.20 12.18
CA MET A 239 36.99 5.20 11.22
C MET A 239 35.62 5.70 11.66
N GLN A 240 35.28 6.95 11.30
CA GLN A 240 33.93 7.49 11.47
C GLN A 240 33.16 7.25 10.18
N LEU A 241 32.14 6.39 10.24
CA LEU A 241 31.34 5.99 9.08
C LEU A 241 29.88 6.41 9.24
N VAL A 242 29.24 6.69 8.12
CA VAL A 242 27.82 7.05 8.06
C VAL A 242 26.99 5.77 7.84
N ILE A 243 25.93 5.61 8.62
CA ILE A 243 24.99 4.51 8.43
C ILE A 243 24.09 4.77 7.22
N GLU A 244 24.19 3.93 6.20
CA GLU A 244 23.35 4.01 4.99
C GLU A 244 22.11 3.11 5.08
N PHE A 245 22.21 1.99 5.80
CA PHE A 245 21.11 1.05 5.99
C PHE A 245 21.03 0.56 7.43
N VAL A 246 19.84 0.70 8.01
CA VAL A 246 19.40 0.04 9.23
C VAL A 246 18.13 -0.77 8.91
N PRO A 247 18.05 -2.04 9.31
CA PRO A 247 16.82 -2.83 9.14
C PRO A 247 15.68 -2.25 10.01
N HIS A 248 14.62 -1.80 9.34
CA HIS A 248 13.41 -1.30 10.01
C HIS A 248 12.37 -2.41 10.19
N GLY A 249 11.94 -2.62 11.44
CA GLY A 249 10.93 -3.61 11.81
C GLY A 249 11.49 -5.00 12.12
N SER A 250 10.79 -5.73 12.99
CA SER A 250 11.27 -6.98 13.59
C SER A 250 11.58 -8.08 12.58
N LEU A 251 10.74 -8.25 11.55
CA LEU A 251 10.95 -9.28 10.51
C LEU A 251 12.19 -9.02 9.66
N LEU A 252 12.53 -7.76 9.39
CA LEU A 252 13.71 -7.41 8.61
C LEU A 252 14.99 -7.51 9.47
N GLN A 253 14.88 -7.14 10.75
CA GLN A 253 15.97 -7.29 11.73
C GLN A 253 16.36 -8.75 11.94
N GLU A 254 15.41 -9.68 11.92
CA GLU A 254 15.68 -11.12 12.00
C GLU A 254 16.42 -11.64 10.75
N VAL A 255 16.13 -11.05 9.59
CA VAL A 255 16.61 -11.52 8.28
C VAL A 255 17.93 -10.85 7.86
N LEU A 256 18.17 -9.60 8.27
CA LEU A 256 19.34 -8.79 8.00
C LEU A 256 19.89 -8.21 9.32
N PRO A 257 20.59 -9.01 10.15
CA PRO A 257 21.07 -8.60 11.47
C PRO A 257 22.37 -7.77 11.41
N PHE A 258 22.53 -6.90 10.41
CA PHE A 258 23.75 -6.11 10.18
C PHE A 258 23.45 -4.75 9.55
N LEU A 259 24.43 -3.84 9.64
CA LEU A 259 24.37 -2.48 9.08
C LEU A 259 25.07 -2.41 7.72
N VAL A 260 24.71 -1.44 6.88
CA VAL A 260 25.54 -1.03 5.73
C VAL A 260 26.00 0.41 5.95
N LEU A 261 27.30 0.64 5.73
CA LEU A 261 28.00 1.86 6.09
C LEU A 261 28.74 2.42 4.87
N SER A 262 28.97 3.74 4.86
CA SER A 262 29.79 4.42 3.87
C SER A 262 30.66 5.52 4.50
N SER A 263 31.64 6.01 3.76
CA SER A 263 32.45 7.18 4.11
C SER A 263 31.89 8.48 3.51
N ASN A 264 30.77 8.40 2.78
CA ASN A 264 30.14 9.56 2.16
C ASN A 264 29.36 10.38 3.19
N ARG A 265 29.59 11.70 3.21
CA ARG A 265 28.89 12.64 4.10
C ARG A 265 27.47 13.00 3.63
N THR A 266 27.03 12.49 2.48
CA THR A 266 25.67 12.70 1.97
C THR A 266 24.77 11.61 2.52
N VAL A 267 24.12 11.88 3.65
CA VAL A 267 23.13 10.97 4.23
C VAL A 267 22.02 10.69 3.22
N PHE A 268 21.91 9.45 2.73
CA PHE A 268 20.68 8.99 2.09
C PHE A 268 19.63 8.71 3.16
N THR A 269 18.84 9.74 3.49
CA THR A 269 17.59 9.50 4.21
C THR A 269 16.56 8.93 3.24
N LEU A 270 15.98 7.77 3.56
CA LEU A 270 14.74 7.37 2.90
C LEU A 270 13.70 8.47 3.17
N PRO A 271 13.06 9.04 2.14
CA PRO A 271 12.04 10.05 2.37
C PRO A 271 10.92 9.45 3.22
N HIS A 272 10.61 10.11 4.33
CA HIS A 272 9.43 9.83 5.14
C HIS A 272 8.23 9.70 4.22
N TRP A 273 7.46 8.62 4.41
CA TRP A 273 6.37 8.16 3.56
C TRP A 273 5.49 9.28 3.00
N ARG A 274 5.86 9.76 1.81
CA ARG A 274 4.98 10.29 0.79
C ARG A 274 5.54 9.86 -0.54
N ARG A 275 4.86 8.88 -1.17
CA ARG A 275 4.82 8.58 -2.60
C ARG A 275 5.83 9.41 -3.40
N ALA A 276 6.97 8.81 -3.74
CA ALA A 276 8.10 9.48 -4.39
C ALA A 276 7.64 10.42 -5.53
N PRO A 277 8.08 11.68 -5.55
CA PRO A 277 7.97 12.51 -6.73
C PRO A 277 8.99 12.00 -7.75
N LEU A 278 8.52 11.51 -8.90
CA LEU A 278 9.35 11.30 -10.10
C LEU A 278 10.20 12.55 -10.42
N PRO A 279 11.39 12.39 -11.02
CA PRO A 279 12.29 13.50 -11.36
C PRO A 279 11.59 14.59 -12.21
N PRO A 280 11.98 15.87 -12.04
CA PRO A 280 11.40 16.96 -12.81
C PRO A 280 11.76 16.79 -14.29
N GLY A 281 10.74 16.71 -15.16
CA GLY A 281 10.89 16.59 -16.61
C GLY A 281 10.27 15.34 -17.24
N MET A 282 10.21 14.20 -16.53
CA MET A 282 9.67 12.93 -17.09
C MET A 282 8.25 12.56 -16.61
N LYS A 283 7.66 13.32 -15.69
CA LYS A 283 6.30 13.08 -15.13
C LYS A 283 5.16 13.19 -16.14
N GLY A 284 5.44 13.75 -17.31
CA GLY A 284 4.42 14.26 -18.21
C GLY A 284 3.71 13.22 -19.07
N LEU A 285 4.46 12.32 -19.72
CA LEU A 285 3.87 11.33 -20.64
C LEU A 285 3.57 9.98 -19.99
N LEU A 286 4.40 9.52 -19.04
CA LEU A 286 4.34 8.16 -18.48
C LEU A 286 3.52 8.02 -17.18
N GLY A 287 2.93 9.12 -16.70
CA GLY A 287 2.41 9.22 -15.33
C GLY A 287 0.99 8.67 -15.09
N LEU A 288 0.13 8.61 -16.10
CA LEU A 288 -1.34 8.47 -15.91
C LEU A 288 -1.99 7.51 -16.92
N PHE A 289 -1.47 6.28 -17.01
CA PHE A 289 -2.07 5.24 -17.83
C PHE A 289 -3.11 4.39 -17.07
N PRO A 290 -4.29 4.10 -17.67
CA PRO A 290 -5.37 3.33 -17.06
C PRO A 290 -5.00 1.94 -16.50
N TRP A 291 -3.99 1.25 -17.04
CA TRP A 291 -3.54 -0.04 -16.48
C TRP A 291 -2.79 0.09 -15.15
N ARG A 292 -2.20 1.26 -14.85
CA ARG A 292 -1.63 1.57 -13.51
C ARG A 292 -2.70 1.83 -12.45
N ASP A 293 -3.88 2.32 -12.85
CA ASP A 293 -5.00 2.56 -11.91
C ASP A 293 -5.75 1.28 -11.55
N ARG A 294 -5.85 0.31 -12.48
CA ARG A 294 -6.54 -0.97 -12.23
C ARG A 294 -5.82 -1.84 -11.20
N LYS A 295 -4.47 -1.85 -11.22
CA LYS A 295 -3.64 -2.48 -10.17
C LYS A 295 -3.74 -1.73 -8.83
N ARG A 296 -3.87 -0.40 -8.83
CA ARG A 296 -4.05 0.40 -7.61
C ARG A 296 -5.42 0.20 -6.95
N GLN A 297 -6.50 0.09 -7.71
CA GLN A 297 -7.82 -0.19 -7.15
C GLN A 297 -7.91 -1.61 -6.57
N HIS A 298 -7.24 -2.60 -7.19
CA HIS A 298 -7.17 -3.95 -6.63
C HIS A 298 -6.18 -4.12 -5.47
N SER A 299 -5.12 -3.29 -5.37
CA SER A 299 -4.15 -3.39 -4.27
C SER A 299 -4.48 -2.51 -3.05
N LEU A 300 -5.35 -1.50 -3.18
CA LEU A 300 -5.80 -0.64 -2.09
C LEU A 300 -7.18 -1.06 -1.51
N GLY A 301 -7.83 -2.06 -2.10
CA GLY A 301 -9.01 -2.71 -1.54
C GLY A 301 -8.65 -3.77 -0.51
N GLY A 302 -8.15 -3.36 0.66
CA GLY A 302 -8.27 -4.21 1.85
C GLY A 302 -9.75 -4.53 2.08
N LYS A 303 -10.07 -5.79 2.41
CA LYS A 303 -11.42 -6.31 2.64
C LYS A 303 -12.36 -5.27 3.26
N GLN A 304 -13.13 -4.58 2.43
CA GLN A 304 -14.35 -3.91 2.84
C GLN A 304 -15.42 -4.40 1.89
N GLN A 305 -16.22 -5.30 2.44
CA GLN A 305 -17.37 -5.89 1.81
C GLN A 305 -18.34 -4.73 1.50
N GLN A 306 -18.33 -4.24 0.26
CA GLN A 306 -19.43 -3.44 -0.28
C GLN A 306 -20.64 -4.37 -0.36
N ARG A 307 -21.40 -4.45 0.74
CA ARG A 307 -22.82 -4.76 0.65
C ARG A 307 -23.48 -3.56 -0.02
N HIS A 308 -23.81 -3.71 -1.29
CA HIS A 308 -24.92 -2.95 -1.85
C HIS A 308 -26.20 -3.40 -1.11
N PRO A 309 -27.05 -2.49 -0.63
CA PRO A 309 -28.40 -2.84 -0.22
C PRO A 309 -29.21 -3.05 -1.51
N GLU A 310 -29.46 -4.31 -1.84
CA GLU A 310 -30.61 -4.62 -2.69
C GLU A 310 -31.86 -4.36 -1.87
N THR A 311 -32.71 -3.52 -2.43
CA THR A 311 -34.07 -3.22 -1.99
C THR A 311 -34.85 -4.53 -1.81
N GLU A 312 -35.29 -4.76 -0.58
CA GLU A 312 -36.38 -5.67 -0.26
C GLU A 312 -37.65 -5.17 -0.99
N SER A 313 -38.11 -5.96 -1.96
CA SER A 313 -39.50 -5.97 -2.40
C SER A 313 -40.05 -7.34 -2.04
N ASP A 314 -40.98 -7.34 -1.09
CA ASP A 314 -41.80 -8.48 -0.69
C ASP A 314 -42.56 -9.02 -1.89
N GLU A 315 -42.29 -10.27 -2.28
CA GLU A 315 -43.31 -11.14 -2.86
C GLU A 315 -43.27 -12.47 -2.12
N ASN A 316 -44.39 -12.73 -1.45
CA ASN A 316 -44.73 -13.91 -0.70
C ASN A 316 -45.21 -14.95 -1.70
N ASP A 317 -44.51 -16.08 -1.86
CA ASP A 317 -45.16 -17.30 -2.35
C ASP A 317 -44.50 -18.58 -1.83
N SER A 318 -45.40 -19.44 -1.36
CA SER A 318 -45.30 -20.78 -0.78
C SER A 318 -44.13 -21.68 -1.17
N ILE A 319 -43.70 -22.42 -0.14
CA ILE A 319 -42.87 -23.62 -0.18
C ILE A 319 -43.48 -24.68 -1.11
N GLY A 320 -42.66 -25.16 -2.05
CA GLY A 320 -42.86 -26.40 -2.80
C GLY A 320 -41.50 -26.95 -3.25
N ASP A 321 -41.15 -28.14 -2.77
CA ASP A 321 -39.96 -28.92 -3.18
C ASP A 321 -39.94 -29.19 -4.70
N ASN A 322 -38.74 -29.15 -5.30
CA ASN A 322 -38.08 -30.27 -6.01
C ASN A 322 -37.16 -29.83 -7.19
N ASP A 323 -35.96 -30.41 -7.22
CA ASP A 323 -34.97 -30.67 -8.29
C ASP A 323 -34.62 -29.67 -9.42
N GLY A 324 -33.31 -29.51 -9.66
CA GLY A 324 -32.79 -28.89 -10.90
C GLY A 324 -31.32 -28.46 -10.89
N ALA A 325 -30.38 -29.40 -10.74
CA ALA A 325 -28.96 -29.16 -10.97
C ALA A 325 -28.67 -29.03 -12.48
N THR A 326 -28.27 -27.87 -13.00
CA THR A 326 -27.53 -27.80 -14.30
C THR A 326 -26.80 -26.50 -14.67
N ASP A 327 -26.97 -25.35 -13.99
CA ASP A 327 -26.46 -24.06 -14.53
C ASP A 327 -25.27 -23.41 -13.77
N LYS A 328 -24.35 -24.22 -13.21
CA LYS A 328 -23.15 -23.70 -12.50
C LYS A 328 -21.83 -23.86 -13.27
N ASN A 329 -21.83 -24.53 -14.42
CA ASN A 329 -20.59 -24.93 -15.10
C ASN A 329 -20.06 -23.88 -16.09
N GLY A 330 -20.94 -23.16 -16.82
CA GLY A 330 -20.55 -22.17 -17.82
C GLY A 330 -19.80 -20.95 -17.25
N GLY A 331 -20.25 -20.45 -16.09
CA GLY A 331 -19.60 -19.30 -15.43
C GLY A 331 -18.21 -19.61 -14.87
N ARG A 332 -17.92 -20.87 -14.53
CA ARG A 332 -16.63 -21.29 -14.00
C ARG A 332 -15.59 -21.42 -15.11
N GLU A 333 -16.00 -21.93 -16.27
CA GLU A 333 -15.15 -22.08 -17.44
C GLU A 333 -14.80 -20.73 -18.08
N GLN A 334 -15.78 -19.81 -18.19
CA GLN A 334 -15.56 -18.47 -18.73
C GLN A 334 -14.60 -17.64 -17.84
N LYS A 335 -14.69 -17.82 -16.52
CA LYS A 335 -13.79 -17.20 -15.54
C LYS A 335 -12.37 -17.79 -15.59
N LEU A 336 -12.24 -19.09 -15.87
CA LEU A 336 -10.95 -19.75 -16.07
C LEU A 336 -10.28 -19.32 -17.37
N ARG A 337 -11.04 -19.21 -18.46
CA ARG A 337 -10.53 -18.71 -19.76
C ARG A 337 -10.08 -17.26 -19.66
N LYS A 338 -10.86 -16.41 -18.99
CA LYS A 338 -10.48 -15.00 -18.73
C LYS A 338 -9.21 -14.89 -17.89
N ARG A 339 -9.05 -15.73 -16.86
CA ARG A 339 -7.85 -15.76 -16.01
C ARG A 339 -6.62 -16.26 -16.76
N LYS A 340 -6.75 -17.28 -17.61
CA LYS A 340 -5.65 -17.77 -18.47
C LYS A 340 -5.21 -16.73 -19.51
N ILE A 341 -6.16 -15.99 -20.09
CA ILE A 341 -5.87 -14.89 -21.02
C ILE A 341 -5.18 -13.74 -20.28
N GLU A 342 -5.66 -13.37 -19.10
CA GLU A 342 -5.05 -12.32 -18.26
C GLU A 342 -3.64 -12.72 -17.79
N GLU A 343 -3.42 -13.99 -17.46
CA GLU A 343 -2.12 -14.54 -17.04
C GLU A 343 -1.14 -14.68 -18.22
N ALA A 344 -1.63 -14.95 -19.44
CA ALA A 344 -0.84 -14.92 -20.67
C ALA A 344 -0.46 -13.49 -21.09
N ILE A 345 -1.36 -12.53 -20.91
CA ILE A 345 -1.07 -11.10 -21.13
C ILE A 345 -0.05 -10.62 -20.09
N ASP A 346 -0.21 -10.96 -18.80
CA ASP A 346 0.73 -10.64 -17.73
C ASP A 346 2.11 -11.30 -17.93
N ALA A 347 2.17 -12.51 -18.51
CA ALA A 347 3.42 -13.19 -18.86
C ALA A 347 4.11 -12.52 -20.05
N TYR A 348 3.33 -12.09 -21.05
CA TYR A 348 3.80 -11.35 -22.21
C TYR A 348 4.30 -9.94 -21.83
N GLU A 349 3.57 -9.22 -20.98
CA GLU A 349 3.96 -7.91 -20.44
C GLU A 349 5.25 -7.98 -19.61
N ARG A 350 5.44 -9.03 -18.79
CA ARG A 350 6.69 -9.25 -18.03
C ARG A 350 7.88 -9.63 -18.91
N SER A 351 7.64 -10.31 -20.04
CA SER A 351 8.70 -10.62 -21.01
C SER A 351 9.17 -9.38 -21.80
N MET A 352 8.35 -8.33 -21.87
CA MET A 352 8.69 -7.03 -22.48
C MET A 352 9.32 -6.03 -21.49
N GLU A 353 9.17 -6.20 -20.17
CA GLU A 353 9.74 -5.29 -19.17
C GLU A 353 11.27 -5.43 -18.98
N THR A 354 11.90 -6.47 -19.53
CA THR A 354 13.36 -6.69 -19.42
C THR A 354 14.20 -6.08 -20.54
N ALA A 355 13.58 -5.49 -21.57
CA ALA A 355 14.27 -4.73 -22.60
C ALA A 355 13.39 -3.55 -23.01
N VAL A 356 13.62 -2.36 -22.43
CA VAL A 356 13.10 -1.13 -23.04
C VAL A 356 13.77 -1.02 -24.40
N PRO A 357 13.04 -1.09 -25.52
CA PRO A 357 13.66 -1.08 -26.84
C PRO A 357 14.50 0.17 -27.02
N SER A 358 15.75 0.01 -27.44
CA SER A 358 16.71 1.13 -27.50
C SER A 358 16.72 1.82 -28.87
N SER A 359 15.99 1.28 -29.85
CA SER A 359 15.96 1.81 -31.22
C SER A 359 14.55 1.87 -31.84
N PRO A 360 14.28 2.85 -32.71
CA PRO A 360 13.01 2.94 -33.45
C PRO A 360 12.67 1.68 -34.27
N ASP A 361 13.68 0.97 -34.78
CA ASP A 361 13.46 -0.24 -35.57
C ASP A 361 13.08 -1.46 -34.72
N GLU A 362 13.53 -1.51 -33.46
CA GLU A 362 13.10 -2.51 -32.49
C GLU A 362 11.65 -2.29 -32.08
N PHE A 363 11.23 -1.03 -31.86
CA PHE A 363 9.81 -0.70 -31.66
C PHE A 363 8.93 -1.11 -32.85
N ARG A 364 9.38 -0.82 -34.09
CA ARG A 364 8.66 -1.25 -35.30
C ARG A 364 8.52 -2.76 -35.37
N ARG A 365 9.59 -3.51 -35.07
CA ARG A 365 9.57 -4.99 -35.09
C ARG A 365 8.61 -5.57 -34.06
N LEU A 366 8.63 -5.05 -32.82
CA LEU A 366 7.71 -5.50 -31.77
C LEU A 366 6.25 -5.15 -32.09
N LEU A 367 6.00 -3.99 -32.68
CA LEU A 367 4.66 -3.57 -33.10
C LEU A 367 4.12 -4.32 -34.32
N MET A 368 5.00 -4.89 -35.16
CA MET A 368 4.57 -5.85 -36.20
C MET A 368 4.03 -7.14 -35.58
N ALA A 369 4.63 -7.60 -34.47
CA ALA A 369 4.16 -8.78 -33.75
C ALA A 369 2.91 -8.50 -32.90
N ALA A 370 2.80 -7.31 -32.30
CA ALA A 370 1.69 -6.92 -31.42
C ALA A 370 1.13 -5.52 -31.75
N PRO A 371 0.38 -5.36 -32.86
CA PRO A 371 -0.08 -4.05 -33.34
C PRO A 371 -1.13 -3.39 -32.45
N ASN A 372 -1.90 -4.17 -31.67
CA ASN A 372 -2.94 -3.66 -30.79
C ASN A 372 -2.44 -3.23 -29.41
N ASN A 373 -1.14 -3.40 -29.11
CA ASN A 373 -0.60 -3.13 -27.77
C ASN A 373 -0.30 -1.64 -27.57
N SER A 374 -1.19 -0.92 -26.88
CA SER A 374 -1.04 0.53 -26.64
C SER A 374 0.19 0.86 -25.79
N TYR A 375 0.66 -0.06 -24.94
CA TYR A 375 1.86 0.17 -24.12
C TYR A 375 3.10 0.39 -24.98
N LEU A 376 3.31 -0.45 -25.99
CA LEU A 376 4.45 -0.33 -26.91
C LEU A 376 4.38 0.96 -27.74
N TRP A 377 3.19 1.31 -28.23
CA TRP A 377 2.98 2.58 -28.94
C TRP A 377 3.30 3.79 -28.07
N VAL A 378 2.84 3.79 -26.83
CA VAL A 378 3.08 4.86 -25.86
C VAL A 378 4.55 4.95 -25.47
N GLN A 379 5.24 3.82 -25.28
CA GLN A 379 6.68 3.82 -25.02
C GLN A 379 7.46 4.40 -26.20
N TRP A 380 7.05 4.07 -27.43
CA TRP A 380 7.67 4.63 -28.62
C TRP A 380 7.43 6.16 -28.73
N MET A 381 6.22 6.64 -28.42
CA MET A 381 5.95 8.08 -28.29
C MET A 381 6.87 8.72 -27.22
N ALA A 382 6.99 8.10 -26.06
CA ALA A 382 7.82 8.60 -24.96
C ALA A 382 9.32 8.65 -25.33
N HIS A 383 9.81 7.68 -26.11
CA HIS A 383 11.17 7.67 -26.64
C HIS A 383 11.43 8.90 -27.52
N HIS A 384 10.54 9.21 -28.48
CA HIS A 384 10.67 10.41 -29.31
C HIS A 384 10.59 11.70 -28.49
N VAL A 385 9.75 11.74 -27.46
CA VAL A 385 9.70 12.92 -26.57
C VAL A 385 10.98 13.09 -25.77
N ALA A 386 11.60 12.00 -25.30
CA ALA A 386 12.89 12.06 -24.60
C ALA A 386 14.01 12.65 -25.51
N LEU A 387 13.91 12.42 -26.82
CA LEU A 387 14.79 13.00 -27.84
C LEU A 387 14.36 14.40 -28.31
N GLN A 388 13.37 15.02 -27.65
CA GLN A 388 12.78 16.31 -28.03
C GLN A 388 12.16 16.35 -29.45
N GLN A 389 11.77 15.19 -30.00
CA GLN A 389 11.13 15.06 -31.31
C GLN A 389 9.61 14.97 -31.16
N GLN A 390 8.94 16.08 -30.83
CA GLN A 390 7.51 16.02 -30.51
C GLN A 390 6.65 15.78 -31.74
N GLU A 391 7.05 16.26 -32.92
CA GLU A 391 6.35 16.01 -34.18
C GLU A 391 6.32 14.52 -34.52
N GLU A 392 7.45 13.83 -34.41
CA GLU A 392 7.53 12.38 -34.59
C GLU A 392 6.66 11.64 -33.57
N ALA A 393 6.64 12.09 -32.31
CA ALA A 393 5.76 11.51 -31.30
C ALA A 393 4.26 11.66 -31.66
N ARG A 394 3.85 12.77 -32.30
CA ARG A 394 2.48 12.94 -32.82
C ARG A 394 2.19 11.97 -33.97
N LEU A 395 3.14 11.80 -34.90
CA LEU A 395 3.01 10.85 -36.01
C LEU A 395 2.85 9.41 -35.50
N VAL A 396 3.63 9.03 -34.48
CA VAL A 396 3.49 7.71 -33.82
C VAL A 396 2.10 7.57 -33.17
N ALA A 397 1.58 8.61 -32.51
CA ALA A 397 0.23 8.58 -31.93
C ALA A 397 -0.86 8.38 -33.00
N GLU A 398 -0.80 9.11 -34.11
CA GLU A 398 -1.74 8.97 -35.22
C GLU A 398 -1.66 7.58 -35.86
N LYS A 399 -0.43 7.06 -36.04
CA LYS A 399 -0.20 5.70 -36.54
C LYS A 399 -0.76 4.64 -35.58
N ALA A 400 -0.59 4.82 -34.28
CA ALA A 400 -1.18 3.92 -33.29
C ALA A 400 -2.72 3.92 -33.37
N LEU A 401 -3.34 5.10 -33.54
CA LEU A 401 -4.80 5.24 -33.64
C LEU A 401 -5.40 4.70 -34.95
N SER A 402 -4.61 4.64 -36.03
CA SER A 402 -5.02 3.98 -37.28
C SER A 402 -4.78 2.48 -37.25
N THR A 403 -3.73 2.02 -36.56
CA THR A 403 -3.32 0.61 -36.52
C THR A 403 -4.12 -0.21 -35.51
N ILE A 404 -4.37 0.33 -34.30
CA ILE A 404 -5.10 -0.39 -33.26
C ILE A 404 -6.56 -0.55 -33.68
N GLY A 405 -7.05 -1.79 -33.66
CA GLY A 405 -8.41 -2.14 -34.06
C GLY A 405 -9.49 -1.33 -33.32
N VAL A 406 -10.55 -0.94 -34.02
CA VAL A 406 -11.64 -0.11 -33.47
C VAL A 406 -12.35 -0.77 -32.28
N ARG A 407 -12.36 -2.10 -32.23
CA ARG A 407 -12.94 -2.89 -31.13
C ARG A 407 -12.12 -2.79 -29.83
N GLU A 408 -10.83 -2.47 -29.92
CA GLU A 408 -9.94 -2.33 -28.77
C GLU A 408 -10.08 -0.93 -28.14
N THR A 409 -11.26 -0.67 -27.59
CA THR A 409 -11.64 0.65 -27.05
C THR A 409 -10.71 1.13 -25.94
N GLN A 410 -10.24 0.22 -25.08
CA GLN A 410 -9.33 0.54 -23.98
C GLN A 410 -7.92 0.88 -24.46
N GLU A 411 -7.37 0.12 -25.41
CA GLU A 411 -6.05 0.37 -25.99
C GLU A 411 -6.02 1.71 -26.72
N ARG A 412 -7.07 2.00 -27.51
CA ARG A 412 -7.23 3.30 -28.17
C ARG A 412 -7.36 4.45 -27.18
N LEU A 413 -8.12 4.27 -26.09
CA LEU A 413 -8.24 5.28 -25.04
C LEU A 413 -6.87 5.58 -24.41
N ASN A 414 -6.04 4.58 -24.17
CA ASN A 414 -4.70 4.78 -23.62
C ASN A 414 -3.84 5.67 -24.55
N VAL A 415 -3.89 5.41 -25.86
CA VAL A 415 -3.20 6.24 -26.86
C VAL A 415 -3.75 7.66 -26.89
N TRP A 416 -5.07 7.86 -26.84
CA TRP A 416 -5.68 9.19 -26.74
C TRP A 416 -5.20 9.96 -25.50
N VAL A 417 -5.10 9.29 -24.36
CA VAL A 417 -4.59 9.89 -23.12
C VAL A 417 -3.11 10.28 -23.26
N ALA A 418 -2.27 9.42 -23.85
CA ALA A 418 -0.88 9.76 -24.15
C ALA A 418 -0.77 10.97 -25.08
N TYR A 419 -1.62 11.02 -26.11
CA TYR A 419 -1.63 12.11 -27.08
C TYR A 419 -2.09 13.43 -26.45
N MET A 420 -3.15 13.41 -25.62
CA MET A 420 -3.56 14.60 -24.86
C MET A 420 -2.48 15.04 -23.87
N ASN A 421 -1.74 14.12 -23.24
CA ASN A 421 -0.61 14.45 -22.38
C ASN A 421 0.51 15.15 -23.16
N LEU A 422 0.88 14.60 -24.32
CA LEU A 422 1.87 15.18 -25.22
C LEU A 422 1.50 16.64 -25.57
N GLU A 423 0.27 16.88 -26.02
CA GLU A 423 -0.19 18.22 -26.38
C GLU A 423 -0.32 19.16 -25.17
N ASN A 424 -0.72 18.67 -24.00
CA ASN A 424 -0.84 19.50 -22.81
C ASN A 424 0.53 20.01 -22.30
N ILE A 425 1.62 19.28 -22.56
CA ILE A 425 2.96 19.61 -22.08
C ILE A 425 3.78 20.34 -23.14
N HIS A 426 3.71 19.88 -24.39
CA HIS A 426 4.56 20.35 -25.48
C HIS A 426 3.79 21.01 -26.64
N GLY A 427 2.47 20.96 -26.62
CA GLY A 427 1.61 21.55 -27.65
C GLY A 427 1.02 22.91 -27.23
N THR A 428 -0.04 23.30 -27.93
CA THR A 428 -0.81 24.52 -27.66
C THR A 428 -2.19 24.17 -27.11
N VAL A 429 -2.91 25.17 -26.58
CA VAL A 429 -4.30 24.99 -26.13
C VAL A 429 -5.19 24.56 -27.31
N GLU A 430 -4.92 25.07 -28.50
CA GLU A 430 -5.65 24.72 -29.73
C GLU A 430 -5.40 23.27 -30.14
N SER A 431 -4.13 22.83 -30.17
CA SER A 431 -3.79 21.45 -30.53
C SER A 431 -4.36 20.44 -29.53
N LEU A 432 -4.27 20.73 -28.23
CA LEU A 432 -4.91 19.94 -27.18
C LEU A 432 -6.43 19.88 -27.37
N SER A 433 -7.06 21.01 -27.68
CA SER A 433 -8.51 21.06 -27.89
C SER A 433 -8.94 20.26 -29.13
N ALA A 434 -8.12 20.26 -30.19
CA ALA A 434 -8.37 19.48 -31.40
C ALA A 434 -8.27 17.98 -31.13
N VAL A 435 -7.22 17.54 -30.42
CA VAL A 435 -7.05 16.13 -30.01
C VAL A 435 -8.20 15.71 -29.07
N PHE A 436 -8.57 16.54 -28.09
CA PHE A 436 -9.66 16.24 -27.17
C PHE A 436 -11.01 16.10 -27.88
N LYS A 437 -11.34 17.00 -28.83
CA LYS A 437 -12.57 16.91 -29.64
C LYS A 437 -12.59 15.62 -30.47
N ARG A 438 -11.46 15.25 -31.09
CA ARG A 438 -11.35 13.98 -31.84
C ARG A 438 -11.49 12.75 -30.95
N ALA A 439 -10.91 12.78 -29.75
CA ALA A 439 -11.05 11.71 -28.77
C ALA A 439 -12.51 11.54 -28.34
N LEU A 440 -13.25 12.63 -28.10
CA LEU A 440 -14.67 12.59 -27.76
C LEU A 440 -15.56 12.01 -28.87
N GLN A 441 -15.24 12.28 -30.14
CA GLN A 441 -16.00 11.73 -31.28
C GLN A 441 -15.81 10.23 -31.45
N ARG A 442 -14.66 9.68 -31.02
CA ARG A 442 -14.29 8.29 -31.25
C ARG A 442 -14.44 7.40 -30.03
N ALA A 443 -14.57 7.97 -28.83
CA ALA A 443 -14.75 7.22 -27.60
C ALA A 443 -16.22 6.79 -27.42
N PRO A 444 -16.48 5.55 -26.95
CA PRO A 444 -17.85 5.10 -26.66
C PRO A 444 -18.45 5.84 -25.46
N ASP A 445 -17.62 6.16 -24.47
CA ASP A 445 -18.01 6.93 -23.30
C ASP A 445 -17.23 8.25 -23.26
N GLN A 446 -17.95 9.35 -23.55
CA GLN A 446 -17.38 10.69 -23.54
C GLN A 446 -16.94 11.13 -22.15
N LEU A 447 -17.65 10.71 -21.09
CA LEU A 447 -17.34 11.09 -19.72
C LEU A 447 -15.93 10.62 -19.33
N VAL A 448 -15.56 9.41 -19.73
CA VAL A 448 -14.22 8.87 -19.45
C VAL A 448 -13.13 9.75 -20.06
N VAL A 449 -13.32 10.27 -21.28
CA VAL A 449 -12.35 11.17 -21.91
C VAL A 449 -12.23 12.49 -21.13
N TYR A 450 -13.36 13.04 -20.67
CA TYR A 450 -13.38 14.22 -19.79
C TYR A 450 -12.64 13.98 -18.47
N GLU A 451 -12.89 12.84 -17.81
CA GLU A 451 -12.23 12.46 -16.57
C GLU A 451 -10.71 12.34 -16.76
N ARG A 452 -10.27 11.72 -17.87
CA ARG A 452 -8.85 11.61 -18.18
C ARG A 452 -8.21 12.97 -18.41
N LEU A 453 -8.83 13.86 -19.17
CA LEU A 453 -8.29 15.22 -19.34
C LEU A 453 -8.24 15.99 -18.00
N ALA A 454 -9.21 15.79 -17.10
CA ALA A 454 -9.18 16.37 -15.77
C ALA A 454 -8.01 15.83 -14.93
N ASP A 455 -7.73 14.53 -15.00
CA ASP A 455 -6.56 13.92 -14.34
C ASP A 455 -5.24 14.51 -14.88
N ILE A 456 -5.16 14.73 -16.20
CA ILE A 456 -4.02 15.38 -16.87
C ILE A 456 -3.81 16.80 -16.30
N PHE A 457 -4.85 17.64 -16.28
CA PHE A 457 -4.73 19.00 -15.75
C PHE A 457 -4.40 19.05 -14.25
N SER A 458 -4.93 18.11 -13.47
CA SER A 458 -4.58 17.96 -12.06
C SER A 458 -3.09 17.63 -11.88
N ALA A 459 -2.56 16.74 -12.72
CA ALA A 459 -1.16 16.33 -12.65
C ALA A 459 -0.19 17.43 -13.10
N THR A 460 -0.55 18.18 -14.13
CA THR A 460 0.27 19.32 -14.63
C THR A 460 0.05 20.61 -13.84
N ARG A 461 -0.67 20.57 -12.72
CA ARG A 461 -0.95 21.73 -11.85
C ARG A 461 -1.53 22.94 -12.60
N LYS A 462 -2.52 22.70 -13.49
CA LYS A 462 -3.26 23.76 -14.20
C LYS A 462 -4.66 23.97 -13.59
N PRO A 463 -4.79 24.62 -12.40
CA PRO A 463 -6.03 24.62 -11.61
C PRO A 463 -7.20 25.35 -12.28
N ASN A 464 -6.93 26.42 -13.03
CA ASN A 464 -7.99 27.19 -13.69
C ASN A 464 -8.63 26.40 -14.84
N GLN A 465 -7.80 25.72 -15.64
CA GLN A 465 -8.27 24.86 -16.74
C GLN A 465 -9.02 23.64 -16.19
N LEU A 466 -8.51 23.03 -15.12
CA LEU A 466 -9.19 21.94 -14.42
C LEU A 466 -10.58 22.35 -13.90
N LEU A 467 -10.68 23.52 -13.28
CA LEU A 467 -11.97 24.02 -12.76
C LEU A 467 -12.97 24.28 -13.90
N ALA A 468 -12.53 24.93 -14.97
CA ALA A 468 -13.38 25.16 -16.14
C ALA A 468 -13.87 23.84 -16.76
N LEU A 469 -12.97 22.85 -16.90
CA LEU A 469 -13.32 21.52 -17.39
C LEU A 469 -14.34 20.82 -16.48
N CYS A 470 -14.13 20.84 -15.16
CA CYS A 470 -15.05 20.19 -14.22
C CYS A 470 -16.45 20.84 -14.22
N ARG A 471 -16.54 22.17 -14.40
CA ARG A 471 -17.84 22.86 -14.58
C ARG A 471 -18.54 22.39 -15.86
N ASN A 472 -17.79 22.28 -16.95
CA ASN A 472 -18.31 21.76 -18.22
C ASN A 472 -18.74 20.28 -18.12
N MET A 473 -18.05 19.48 -17.30
CA MET A 473 -18.45 18.10 -17.03
C MET A 473 -19.78 18.05 -16.28
N VAL A 474 -19.95 18.87 -15.25
CA VAL A 474 -21.19 18.92 -14.47
C VAL A 474 -22.37 19.44 -15.31
N SER A 475 -22.14 20.40 -16.21
CA SER A 475 -23.21 20.88 -17.10
C SER A 475 -23.66 19.82 -18.11
N LYS A 476 -22.73 19.04 -18.66
CA LYS A 476 -23.02 17.97 -19.63
C LYS A 476 -23.55 16.68 -19.01
N PHE A 477 -22.98 16.28 -17.88
CA PHE A 477 -23.27 15.01 -17.21
C PHE A 477 -23.86 15.27 -15.82
N ARG A 478 -24.96 16.02 -15.79
CA ARG A 478 -25.58 16.55 -14.57
C ARG A 478 -26.08 15.47 -13.62
N ASN A 479 -26.51 14.33 -14.15
CA ASN A 479 -27.05 13.21 -13.36
C ASN A 479 -25.96 12.28 -12.81
N GLU A 480 -24.72 12.45 -13.27
CA GLU A 480 -23.62 11.56 -12.90
C GLU A 480 -22.95 12.03 -11.61
N GLN A 481 -22.95 11.18 -10.58
CA GLN A 481 -22.42 11.53 -9.27
C GLN A 481 -20.94 11.95 -9.30
N ARG A 482 -20.14 11.27 -10.14
CA ARG A 482 -18.68 11.42 -10.19
C ARG A 482 -18.24 12.82 -10.64
N THR A 483 -19.02 13.48 -11.49
CA THR A 483 -18.68 14.82 -12.00
C THR A 483 -18.77 15.88 -10.90
N TRP A 484 -19.82 15.81 -10.08
CA TRP A 484 -20.00 16.68 -8.91
C TRP A 484 -18.92 16.46 -7.85
N GLU A 485 -18.58 15.20 -7.55
CA GLU A 485 -17.52 14.87 -6.61
C GLU A 485 -16.19 15.48 -7.03
N ARG A 486 -15.84 15.37 -8.32
CA ARG A 486 -14.60 15.92 -8.87
C ARG A 486 -14.60 17.44 -8.83
N LEU A 487 -15.69 18.10 -9.24
CA LEU A 487 -15.81 19.56 -9.13
C LEU A 487 -15.68 20.03 -7.67
N GLY A 488 -16.29 19.31 -6.73
CA GLY A 488 -16.22 19.65 -5.31
C GLY A 488 -14.81 19.55 -4.74
N LYS A 489 -14.09 18.47 -5.03
CA LYS A 489 -12.68 18.33 -4.61
C LYS A 489 -11.83 19.48 -5.15
N VAL A 490 -11.99 19.84 -6.41
CA VAL A 490 -11.25 20.95 -7.03
C VAL A 490 -11.59 22.29 -6.38
N LEU A 491 -12.87 22.53 -6.03
CA LEU A 491 -13.28 23.75 -5.33
C LEU A 491 -12.72 23.83 -3.90
N ILE A 492 -12.66 22.70 -3.19
CA ILE A 492 -12.05 22.59 -1.87
C ILE A 492 -10.55 22.88 -1.95
N ASP A 493 -9.84 22.22 -2.87
CA ASP A 493 -8.40 22.38 -3.05
C ASP A 493 -8.01 23.82 -3.45
N GLN A 494 -8.91 24.52 -4.17
CA GLN A 494 -8.75 25.93 -4.54
C GLN A 494 -9.31 26.92 -3.50
N LYS A 495 -9.80 26.44 -2.35
CA LYS A 495 -10.40 27.26 -1.26
C LYS A 495 -11.59 28.12 -1.71
N LYS A 496 -12.33 27.72 -2.75
CA LYS A 496 -13.49 28.44 -3.31
C LYS A 496 -14.80 28.07 -2.60
N ARG A 497 -14.90 28.36 -1.30
CA ARG A 497 -15.98 27.92 -0.41
C ARG A 497 -17.38 28.36 -0.85
N ASP A 498 -17.54 29.60 -1.32
CA ASP A 498 -18.86 30.12 -1.73
C ASP A 498 -19.37 29.45 -3.01
N GLN A 499 -18.44 29.06 -3.88
CA GLN A 499 -18.76 28.28 -5.07
C GLN A 499 -19.10 26.83 -4.71
N LEU A 500 -18.39 26.24 -3.74
CA LEU A 500 -18.72 24.92 -3.21
C LEU A 500 -20.14 24.89 -2.61
N ARG A 501 -20.52 25.90 -1.80
CA ARG A 501 -21.88 25.99 -1.23
C ARG A 501 -22.96 26.08 -2.30
N ARG A 502 -22.75 26.91 -3.33
CA ARG A 502 -23.66 27.00 -4.49
C ARG A 502 -23.78 25.66 -5.22
N MET A 503 -22.64 25.03 -5.51
CA MET A 503 -22.60 23.73 -6.17
C MET A 503 -23.31 22.63 -5.38
N VAL A 504 -23.15 22.58 -4.06
CA VAL A 504 -23.88 21.61 -3.20
C VAL A 504 -25.39 21.87 -3.23
N LYS A 505 -25.82 23.13 -3.26
CA LYS A 505 -27.25 23.48 -3.45
C LYS A 505 -27.76 22.98 -4.80
N ASP A 506 -27.03 23.24 -5.88
CA ASP A 506 -27.41 22.86 -7.25
C ASP A 506 -27.43 21.33 -7.44
N MET A 507 -26.48 20.63 -6.81
CA MET A 507 -26.38 19.16 -6.81
C MET A 507 -27.61 18.51 -6.17
N GLY A 508 -28.23 19.16 -5.18
CA GLY A 508 -29.42 18.66 -4.51
C GLY A 508 -30.64 18.51 -5.42
N GLY A 509 -30.72 19.30 -6.50
CA GLY A 509 -31.75 19.16 -7.53
C GLY A 509 -31.37 18.25 -8.70
N ALA A 510 -30.11 17.83 -8.79
CA ALA A 510 -29.59 17.03 -9.90
C ALA A 510 -29.47 15.53 -9.58
N LEU A 511 -29.09 15.19 -8.35
CA LEU A 511 -28.81 13.82 -7.92
C LEU A 511 -29.94 13.26 -7.06
N ARG A 512 -30.12 11.93 -7.11
CA ARG A 512 -30.99 11.20 -6.17
C ARG A 512 -30.48 11.39 -4.73
N ARG A 513 -31.39 11.32 -3.76
CA ARG A 513 -31.12 11.57 -2.33
C ARG A 513 -29.89 10.81 -1.81
N ASP A 514 -29.75 9.53 -2.18
CA ASP A 514 -28.62 8.70 -1.75
C ASP A 514 -27.29 9.11 -2.38
N ALA A 515 -27.27 9.30 -3.71
CA ALA A 515 -26.09 9.77 -4.43
C ALA A 515 -25.64 11.17 -3.95
N TYR A 516 -26.60 12.06 -3.67
CA TYR A 516 -26.35 13.36 -3.05
C TYR A 516 -25.65 13.19 -1.69
N SER A 517 -26.23 12.39 -0.78
CA SER A 517 -25.67 12.20 0.56
C SER A 517 -24.27 11.61 0.52
N LEU A 518 -24.04 10.59 -0.31
CA LEU A 518 -22.73 9.95 -0.47
C LEU A 518 -21.69 10.93 -1.01
N THR A 519 -22.07 11.79 -1.95
CA THR A 519 -21.17 12.81 -2.52
C THR A 519 -20.80 13.84 -1.47
N VAL A 520 -21.76 14.38 -0.71
CA VAL A 520 -21.46 15.35 0.34
C VAL A 520 -20.59 14.72 1.44
N VAL A 521 -20.81 13.45 1.83
CA VAL A 521 -19.92 12.74 2.75
C VAL A 521 -18.49 12.67 2.20
N ARG A 522 -18.31 12.31 0.93
CA ARG A 522 -16.99 12.27 0.28
C ARG A 522 -16.32 13.64 0.24
N LEU A 523 -17.07 14.70 -0.02
CA LEU A 523 -16.57 16.08 0.00
C LEU A 523 -16.22 16.54 1.42
N ALA A 524 -17.03 16.20 2.42
CA ALA A 524 -16.74 16.49 3.81
C ALA A 524 -15.44 15.80 4.25
N VAL A 525 -15.31 14.49 4.02
CA VAL A 525 -14.05 13.74 4.30
C VAL A 525 -12.84 14.36 3.59
N HIS A 526 -13.01 14.90 2.39
CA HIS A 526 -11.94 15.61 1.69
C HIS A 526 -11.57 16.93 2.38
N GLU A 527 -12.54 17.74 2.84
CA GLU A 527 -12.30 18.94 3.66
C GLU A 527 -11.54 18.63 4.96
N TYR A 528 -11.83 17.51 5.64
CA TYR A 528 -11.04 17.08 6.81
C TYR A 528 -9.58 16.78 6.48
N LYS A 529 -9.28 16.36 5.24
CA LYS A 529 -7.94 15.95 4.82
C LYS A 529 -7.11 17.07 4.20
N SER A 530 -7.71 17.90 3.33
CA SER A 530 -7.00 18.91 2.54
C SER A 530 -7.45 20.35 2.83
N GLY A 531 -8.57 20.53 3.53
CA GLY A 531 -9.21 21.82 3.75
C GLY A 531 -9.31 22.20 5.23
N SER A 532 -10.46 22.75 5.62
CA SER A 532 -10.74 23.13 7.01
C SER A 532 -11.68 22.13 7.68
N VAL A 533 -11.31 21.68 8.87
CA VAL A 533 -12.15 20.83 9.72
C VAL A 533 -13.51 21.46 9.96
N GLU A 534 -13.59 22.77 10.18
CA GLU A 534 -14.85 23.48 10.39
C GLU A 534 -15.75 23.46 9.15
N ASN A 535 -15.15 23.49 7.96
CA ASN A 535 -15.89 23.37 6.71
C ASN A 535 -16.44 21.95 6.53
N GLY A 536 -15.63 20.94 6.86
CA GLY A 536 -16.04 19.55 6.88
C GLY A 536 -17.20 19.31 7.86
N ARG A 537 -17.09 19.85 9.08
CA ARG A 537 -18.17 19.84 10.09
C ARG A 537 -19.44 20.48 9.53
N ALA A 538 -19.34 21.66 8.92
CA ALA A 538 -20.52 22.32 8.34
C ALA A 538 -21.21 21.48 7.25
N LEU A 539 -20.46 20.72 6.44
CA LEU A 539 -21.03 19.81 5.46
C LEU A 539 -21.73 18.61 6.11
N PHE A 540 -21.12 17.99 7.12
CA PHE A 540 -21.75 16.90 7.88
C PHE A 540 -22.98 17.36 8.66
N GLU A 541 -22.91 18.50 9.35
CA GLU A 541 -24.03 19.09 10.06
C GLU A 541 -25.21 19.38 9.13
N GLY A 542 -24.93 19.95 7.95
CA GLY A 542 -25.96 20.14 6.92
C GLY A 542 -26.62 18.84 6.46
N LEU A 543 -25.87 17.74 6.40
CA LEU A 543 -26.42 16.42 6.08
C LEU A 543 -27.22 15.83 7.21
N VAL A 544 -26.72 15.89 8.45
CA VAL A 544 -27.38 15.36 9.63
C VAL A 544 -28.73 16.05 9.86
N VAL A 545 -28.80 17.37 9.66
CA VAL A 545 -30.06 18.12 9.74
C VAL A 545 -31.04 17.68 8.63
N ARG A 546 -30.56 17.46 7.40
CA ARG A 546 -31.40 17.07 6.26
C ARG A 546 -31.82 15.59 6.29
N MET A 547 -30.99 14.71 6.86
CA MET A 547 -31.15 13.25 6.83
C MET A 547 -30.82 12.63 8.21
N PRO A 548 -31.58 12.97 9.26
CA PRO A 548 -31.24 12.60 10.63
C PRO A 548 -31.25 11.10 10.89
N LYS A 549 -32.07 10.33 10.17
CA LYS A 549 -32.18 8.86 10.32
C LYS A 549 -31.11 8.07 9.53
N LYS A 550 -30.22 8.75 8.80
CA LYS A 550 -29.25 8.10 7.91
C LYS A 550 -27.95 7.77 8.67
N SER A 551 -27.88 6.57 9.24
CA SER A 551 -26.85 6.17 10.22
C SER A 551 -25.42 6.15 9.65
N ASP A 552 -25.26 5.86 8.37
CA ASP A 552 -23.98 5.90 7.65
C ASP A 552 -23.35 7.30 7.64
N VAL A 553 -24.17 8.37 7.56
CA VAL A 553 -23.67 9.76 7.67
C VAL A 553 -23.13 10.03 9.06
N TRP A 554 -23.85 9.63 10.10
CA TRP A 554 -23.42 9.78 11.50
C TRP A 554 -22.15 9.01 11.81
N SER A 555 -22.07 7.75 11.36
CA SER A 555 -20.86 6.93 11.52
C SER A 555 -19.66 7.55 10.82
N ALA A 556 -19.80 8.01 9.58
CA ALA A 556 -18.72 8.67 8.85
C ALA A 556 -18.28 9.98 9.52
N TYR A 557 -19.23 10.76 10.05
CA TYR A 557 -18.92 11.98 10.78
C TYR A 557 -18.14 11.69 12.07
N LEU A 558 -18.62 10.74 12.88
CA LEU A 558 -17.93 10.29 14.09
C LEU A 558 -16.55 9.71 13.80
N ASP A 559 -16.36 9.01 12.68
CA ASP A 559 -15.05 8.48 12.27
C ASP A 559 -14.04 9.61 12.02
N GLN A 560 -14.47 10.69 11.36
CA GLN A 560 -13.58 11.83 11.11
C GLN A 560 -13.23 12.57 12.40
N GLU A 561 -14.20 12.79 13.30
CA GLU A 561 -13.95 13.47 14.57
C GLU A 561 -13.09 12.64 15.53
N MET A 562 -13.33 11.32 15.59
CA MET A 562 -12.48 10.42 16.38
C MET A 562 -11.05 10.35 15.81
N ALA A 563 -10.88 10.39 14.48
CA ALA A 563 -9.56 10.44 13.87
C ALA A 563 -8.79 11.74 14.19
N LEU A 564 -9.50 12.83 14.51
CA LEU A 564 -8.89 14.08 14.98
C LEU A 564 -8.42 13.99 16.43
N LEU A 565 -9.07 13.20 17.29
CA LEU A 565 -8.61 12.96 18.68
C LEU A 565 -7.18 12.42 18.72
N VAL A 566 -6.82 11.56 17.77
CA VAL A 566 -5.47 10.98 17.67
C VAL A 566 -4.41 12.01 17.21
N ARG A 567 -4.83 13.15 16.63
CA ARG A 567 -3.95 14.09 15.92
C ARG A 567 -3.91 15.51 16.51
N ARG A 568 -4.76 15.85 17.48
CA ARG A 568 -4.87 17.18 18.10
C ARG A 568 -5.00 17.04 19.62
N ASP A 569 -4.88 18.16 20.33
CA ASP A 569 -5.06 18.22 21.80
C ASP A 569 -6.40 17.60 22.23
N GLU A 570 -6.31 16.56 23.05
CA GLU A 570 -7.44 15.75 23.51
C GLU A 570 -8.48 16.59 24.27
N SER A 571 -8.03 17.60 25.03
CA SER A 571 -8.87 18.43 25.90
C SER A 571 -9.97 19.20 25.16
N ALA A 572 -9.72 19.65 23.92
CA ALA A 572 -10.69 20.41 23.13
C ALA A 572 -11.61 19.53 22.27
N ALA A 573 -11.14 18.36 21.86
CA ALA A 573 -11.85 17.49 20.93
C ALA A 573 -12.77 16.47 21.64
N VAL A 574 -12.42 16.03 22.85
CA VAL A 574 -13.24 15.09 23.65
C VAL A 574 -14.66 15.62 23.91
N PRO A 575 -14.88 16.88 24.35
CA PRO A 575 -16.23 17.41 24.55
C PRO A 575 -17.08 17.43 23.28
N PHE A 576 -16.46 17.71 22.13
CA PHE A 576 -17.15 17.75 20.84
C PHE A 576 -17.61 16.36 20.40
N VAL A 577 -16.72 15.36 20.50
CA VAL A 577 -17.06 13.96 20.15
C VAL A 577 -18.13 13.41 21.09
N ARG A 578 -18.05 13.73 22.39
CA ARG A 578 -19.08 13.38 23.37
C ARG A 578 -20.44 13.96 22.98
N ALA A 579 -20.50 15.27 22.73
CA ALA A 579 -21.74 15.93 22.32
C ALA A 579 -22.31 15.34 21.01
N LEU A 580 -21.44 14.96 20.06
CA LEU A 580 -21.86 14.35 18.80
C LEU A 580 -22.43 12.93 19.02
N LEU A 581 -21.82 12.12 19.89
CA LEU A 581 -22.33 10.79 20.29
C LEU A 581 -23.66 10.90 21.04
N GLU A 582 -23.79 11.87 21.96
CA GLU A 582 -25.05 12.13 22.68
C GLU A 582 -26.18 12.51 21.73
N ARG A 583 -25.90 13.32 20.70
CA ARG A 583 -26.85 13.65 19.64
C ARG A 583 -27.20 12.44 18.78
N ALA A 584 -26.22 11.63 18.39
CA ALA A 584 -26.48 10.41 17.62
C ALA A 584 -27.41 9.45 18.39
N VAL A 585 -27.14 9.21 19.67
CA VAL A 585 -27.96 8.34 20.53
C VAL A 585 -29.33 8.96 20.87
N ALA A 586 -29.46 10.29 20.83
CA ALA A 586 -30.77 10.95 20.94
C ALA A 586 -31.66 10.75 19.71
N THR A 587 -31.09 10.41 18.55
CA THR A 587 -31.90 10.11 17.36
C THR A 587 -32.49 8.70 17.45
N ASN A 588 -33.77 8.56 17.10
CA ASN A 588 -34.49 7.29 17.21
C ASN A 588 -34.13 6.31 16.06
N PHE A 589 -32.99 5.62 16.19
CA PHE A 589 -32.54 4.59 15.25
C PHE A 589 -33.17 3.20 15.50
N SER A 590 -33.01 2.29 14.54
CA SER A 590 -33.32 0.86 14.72
C SER A 590 -32.44 0.24 15.82
N ALA A 591 -32.91 -0.86 16.44
CA ALA A 591 -32.22 -1.45 17.60
C ALA A 591 -30.76 -1.82 17.29
N LYS A 592 -30.54 -2.42 16.11
CA LYS A 592 -29.20 -2.82 15.63
C LYS A 592 -28.26 -1.63 15.47
N VAL A 593 -28.75 -0.53 14.92
CA VAL A 593 -27.95 0.69 14.70
C VAL A 593 -27.70 1.41 16.02
N MET A 594 -28.71 1.52 16.88
CA MET A 594 -28.56 2.11 18.21
C MET A 594 -27.54 1.34 19.06
N GLN A 595 -27.59 0.01 19.02
CA GLN A 595 -26.60 -0.85 19.69
C GLN A 595 -25.18 -0.52 19.21
N GLN A 596 -24.95 -0.35 17.90
CA GLN A 596 -23.64 0.04 17.37
C GLN A 596 -23.15 1.38 17.92
N PHE A 597 -24.02 2.40 17.95
CA PHE A 597 -23.66 3.71 18.51
C PHE A 597 -23.43 3.66 20.02
N LEU A 598 -24.24 2.93 20.79
CA LEU A 598 -24.07 2.76 22.23
C LEU A 598 -22.79 1.99 22.56
N THR A 599 -22.47 0.92 21.83
CA THR A 599 -21.19 0.19 21.99
C THR A 599 -20.01 1.10 21.70
N ARG A 600 -20.09 1.91 20.64
CA ARG A 600 -19.07 2.89 20.30
C ARG A 600 -18.94 3.98 21.37
N PHE A 601 -20.06 4.48 21.90
CA PHE A 601 -20.08 5.48 22.96
C PHE A 601 -19.47 4.94 24.27
N MET A 602 -19.79 3.69 24.63
CA MET A 602 -19.17 3.00 25.76
C MET A 602 -17.65 2.86 25.58
N SER A 603 -17.19 2.51 24.38
CA SER A 603 -15.75 2.43 24.10
C SER A 603 -15.04 3.78 24.20
N PHE A 604 -15.73 4.86 23.80
CA PHE A 604 -15.23 6.23 23.88
C PHE A 604 -15.11 6.71 25.33
N GLU A 605 -16.14 6.56 26.16
CA GLU A 605 -16.08 7.00 27.58
C GLU A 605 -15.11 6.16 28.42
N ARG A 606 -14.86 4.90 28.06
CA ARG A 606 -13.81 4.10 28.71
C ARG A 606 -12.40 4.61 28.42
N ALA A 607 -12.19 5.21 27.26
CA ALA A 607 -10.89 5.70 26.84
C ALA A 607 -10.63 7.15 27.29
N TYR A 608 -11.66 8.01 27.26
CA TYR A 608 -11.51 9.47 27.43
C TYR A 608 -12.44 10.08 28.50
N GLY A 609 -13.23 9.25 29.19
CA GLY A 609 -14.28 9.69 30.12
C GLY A 609 -14.00 9.35 31.59
N SER A 610 -14.92 9.79 32.45
CA SER A 610 -14.93 9.42 33.87
C SER A 610 -15.78 8.17 34.13
N PRO A 611 -15.61 7.46 35.25
CA PRO A 611 -16.49 6.34 35.62
C PRO A 611 -17.97 6.76 35.72
N ALA A 612 -18.24 8.01 36.11
CA ALA A 612 -19.60 8.55 36.12
C ALA A 612 -20.20 8.68 34.72
N ASP A 613 -19.41 9.06 33.71
CA ASP A 613 -19.88 9.18 32.33
C ASP A 613 -20.16 7.81 31.71
N VAL A 614 -19.36 6.80 32.05
CA VAL A 614 -19.64 5.40 31.66
C VAL A 614 -20.98 4.92 32.23
N GLU A 615 -21.30 5.23 33.49
CA GLU A 615 -22.60 4.89 34.09
C GLU A 615 -23.77 5.65 33.45
N LYS A 616 -23.58 6.90 33.03
CA LYS A 616 -24.60 7.65 32.26
C LYS A 616 -24.92 6.95 30.94
N VAL A 617 -23.90 6.48 30.20
CA VAL A 617 -24.11 5.74 28.95
C VAL A 617 -24.81 4.40 29.19
N LYS A 618 -24.46 3.67 30.26
CA LYS A 618 -25.16 2.43 30.65
C LYS A 618 -26.63 2.67 30.99
N THR A 619 -26.92 3.70 31.76
CA THR A 619 -28.29 4.08 32.14
C THR A 619 -29.11 4.42 30.89
N ARG A 620 -28.52 5.15 29.95
CA ARG A 620 -29.14 5.50 28.67
C ARG A 620 -29.36 4.30 27.74
N ALA A 621 -28.48 3.30 27.80
CA ALA A 621 -28.69 2.05 27.09
C ALA A 621 -29.86 1.25 27.68
N ARG A 622 -29.99 1.19 29.02
CA ARG A 622 -31.12 0.53 29.70
C ARG A 622 -32.44 1.21 29.35
N SER A 623 -32.51 2.54 29.45
CA SER A 623 -33.73 3.28 29.14
C SER A 623 -34.16 3.13 27.67
N TYR A 624 -33.22 3.03 26.73
CA TYR A 624 -33.54 2.74 25.33
C TYR A 624 -34.15 1.34 25.15
N VAL A 625 -33.60 0.32 25.83
CA VAL A 625 -34.11 -1.06 25.78
C VAL A 625 -35.50 -1.14 26.41
N GLU A 626 -35.68 -0.53 27.58
CA GLU A 626 -36.98 -0.44 28.28
C GLU A 626 -38.03 0.25 27.40
N ALA A 627 -37.71 1.42 26.82
CA ALA A 627 -38.62 2.14 25.92
C ALA A 627 -39.00 1.29 24.68
N LYS A 628 -38.09 0.46 24.18
CA LYS A 628 -38.33 -0.41 23.03
C LYS A 628 -39.19 -1.63 23.37
N ILE A 629 -38.99 -2.20 24.56
CA ILE A 629 -39.82 -3.28 25.10
C ILE A 629 -41.25 -2.75 25.32
N HIS A 630 -41.39 -1.58 25.95
CA HIS A 630 -42.70 -0.93 26.13
C HIS A 630 -43.39 -0.62 24.81
N ALA A 631 -42.66 -0.15 23.78
CA ALA A 631 -43.21 0.08 22.45
C ALA A 631 -43.64 -1.21 21.73
N SER A 632 -42.98 -2.35 21.98
CA SER A 632 -43.39 -3.66 21.42
C SER A 632 -44.56 -4.32 22.15
N VAL A 633 -44.79 -3.94 23.42
CA VAL A 633 -45.88 -4.48 24.26
C VAL A 633 -47.15 -3.63 24.12
N GLY A 634 -47.04 -2.34 23.75
CA GLY A 634 -48.17 -1.41 23.62
C GLY A 634 -49.00 -1.49 22.34
N ASP A 635 -48.62 -2.30 21.34
CA ASP A 635 -49.36 -2.43 20.06
C ASP A 635 -50.32 -3.65 20.05
N GLY A 636 -50.46 -4.35 21.19
CA GLY A 636 -51.22 -5.60 21.30
C GLY A 636 -52.40 -5.60 22.27
N ALA A 637 -52.70 -4.48 22.93
CA ALA A 637 -53.81 -4.44 23.89
C ALA A 637 -54.36 -3.02 24.07
N ASP A 638 -55.41 -2.70 23.32
CA ASP A 638 -56.54 -2.00 23.95
C ASP A 638 -57.86 -2.35 23.24
N GLY A 639 -58.46 -3.44 23.71
CA GLY A 639 -59.84 -3.81 23.45
C GLY A 639 -60.60 -3.87 24.77
N SER A 640 -61.41 -2.84 25.00
CA SER A 640 -62.69 -2.89 25.72
C SER A 640 -62.73 -2.99 27.27
N VAL A 641 -63.17 -1.85 27.84
CA VAL A 641 -64.22 -1.68 28.89
C VAL A 641 -63.75 -1.95 30.33
N THR A 642 -63.83 -0.98 31.25
CA THR A 642 -65.08 -0.57 31.93
C THR A 642 -65.17 0.91 32.29
N ALA A 643 -66.35 1.48 32.00
CA ALA A 643 -66.84 2.73 32.53
C ALA A 643 -67.31 2.59 33.99
N VAL A 644 -66.88 3.48 34.87
CA VAL A 644 -67.66 3.93 36.04
C VAL A 644 -67.49 5.44 36.20
N HIS A 645 -68.61 6.10 36.36
CA HIS A 645 -68.81 7.55 36.32
C HIS A 645 -68.91 8.09 37.75
N VAL A 646 -68.10 9.09 38.15
CA VAL A 646 -68.45 10.05 39.21
C VAL A 646 -67.84 11.43 38.90
N SER A 647 -68.72 12.44 38.92
CA SER A 647 -68.54 13.88 38.70
C SER A 647 -67.51 14.60 39.58
N ALA A 648 -66.87 15.65 39.05
CA ALA A 648 -66.93 17.03 39.59
C ALA A 648 -66.13 18.06 38.76
N LYS A 649 -66.86 19.03 38.19
CA LYS A 649 -66.64 20.49 38.11
C LYS A 649 -65.29 21.13 37.72
N ASN A 650 -65.46 22.13 36.82
CA ASN A 650 -64.72 23.41 36.68
C ASN A 650 -63.31 23.36 36.06
N ASN A 651 -62.85 24.27 35.21
CA ASN A 651 -63.41 25.54 34.72
C ASN A 651 -62.70 25.95 33.40
N ASN A 652 -63.38 26.81 32.65
CA ASN A 652 -63.00 27.45 31.39
C ASN A 652 -61.62 28.12 31.34
N GLY A 653 -61.03 28.18 30.14
CA GLY A 653 -59.84 29.00 29.84
C GLY A 653 -59.42 29.02 28.36
N ASN A 654 -60.20 29.73 27.54
CA ASN A 654 -60.05 30.09 26.13
C ASN A 654 -58.62 30.14 25.53
N LYS A 655 -58.44 29.52 24.35
CA LYS A 655 -57.34 29.78 23.39
C LYS A 655 -57.93 30.26 22.07
N VAL A 656 -57.78 31.55 21.77
CA VAL A 656 -58.18 32.16 20.47
C VAL A 656 -57.16 31.76 19.40
N LYS A 657 -57.64 31.05 18.38
CA LYS A 657 -56.99 30.88 17.07
C LYS A 657 -57.39 32.06 16.16
N LYS A 658 -56.41 32.74 15.55
CA LYS A 658 -56.63 33.52 14.32
C LYS A 658 -56.04 32.71 13.16
N ASN A 659 -56.94 32.15 12.33
CA ASN A 659 -56.63 31.71 10.98
C ASN A 659 -56.88 32.89 10.04
N ASN A 660 -55.91 33.16 9.17
CA ASN A 660 -56.04 34.07 8.03
C ASN A 660 -56.42 33.22 6.81
N SER A 661 -57.57 33.50 6.20
CA SER A 661 -57.94 33.05 4.86
C SER A 661 -58.11 34.29 4.00
N GLY A 662 -57.21 34.49 3.04
CA GLY A 662 -57.32 35.50 2.00
C GLY A 662 -57.72 34.85 0.69
N VAL A 663 -58.82 35.32 0.11
CA VAL A 663 -59.30 35.04 -1.25
C VAL A 663 -59.92 36.34 -1.77
N THR A 664 -59.56 36.66 -3.03
CA THR A 664 -60.21 37.60 -4.01
C THR A 664 -60.26 39.08 -3.61
N ASP A 665 -60.11 40.06 -4.49
CA ASP A 665 -59.96 40.14 -5.94
C ASP A 665 -59.42 41.55 -6.27
N GLU A 666 -59.03 41.76 -7.53
CA GLU A 666 -59.23 42.97 -8.39
C GLU A 666 -59.38 44.36 -7.74
N THR A 667 -58.90 45.50 -8.25
CA THR A 667 -58.26 46.00 -9.48
C THR A 667 -58.01 47.50 -9.22
N ASP A 668 -57.16 48.10 -10.07
CA ASP A 668 -57.13 49.52 -10.44
C ASP A 668 -56.31 50.56 -9.65
N GLU A 669 -55.55 51.29 -10.49
CA GLU A 669 -54.70 52.49 -10.34
C GLU A 669 -53.25 52.36 -9.85
#